data_AF-A0A9Q5HXL1-F1
#
_entry.id   AF-A0A9Q5HXL1-F1
#
_cell.length_a   1.000
_cell.length_b   1.000
_cell.length_c   1.000
_cell.angle_alpha   90.00
_cell.angle_beta   90.00
_cell.angle_gamma   90.00
#
_symmetry.space_group_name_H-M   'P 1'
#
loop_
_entity.id
_entity.type
_entity.pdbx_description
1 polymer ?
#
loop_
_entity_poly.entity_id
_entity_poly.type
_entity_poly.pdbx_seq_one_letter_code
_entity_poly.pdbx_strand_id
1 'polypeptide(L)'
;MLHLLKDPELTRYLLDFILDAPGGRRTVSRISRTCKVISEMALNSLWKELDSLLPLLSLMPGHLFKRARRPGQGFEKLPGPDDWKRVLVHGDRVRKIAYNESIGNVHPSIFTVIEQTKPRDYLLPNLRALHWKCESTDGLERSKLFLNPQLRSVTLEIGGGVPQEDLAEYLTVVSASTRLTALSITSPTRLPHYLPRLLQQQTTLEKVTLMAPGALSPSIGRWLSSIPSLRSLQIDVGDRSDGVIASFFNALPSSGKSSPGFSSPDIVMTPLSTAESTVIVNFSMEPGFKQLRHLSISGELSSATNFLARVTAPLESIELALDEPENEKEWRSLWLTVSRQFKHSLQSVVVSPSSNSRFADLIRSTSRGENAGRRLRLDGLENTEQSRIIFPSLTRFEVDLPQSRILLDQDLQHLATACPNLEVVKLCPLSRWPLQFGPPKVTLTGLALLTAGCRRLYTLHIPIHASRTENPTLFEIETSSRSLSTLHLGHSWVEDPFNVSIHLSHFAPYLDNLKFFREKNRPGYVEAHSLGWQRVSEILPQLQQLRLHERSHSQVHGFTRRSETPSDPASSPSYVRLPGTPPLLKSVSRAVQATPMTKDFGTQTKVNVRHKNISTKPVPSDMRDEAVDARPFVRDEQIDVRPKVAERAVEVRPHLVSRIVETLAIPEKVTTESSTSPIREKFEQNAISESHAESQPTGYFTRPVNYLADIINAVTPPIFLRLLSLFRFWALFANRTERTELTAS
;
A
#
# COMPACT_ATOMS: atom_id res chain seq x y z
N MET A 1 -3.96 -30.47 -2.54
CA MET A 1 -5.16 -29.92 -1.87
C MET A 1 -5.62 -30.75 -0.66
N LEU A 2 -5.62 -32.09 -0.70
CA LEU A 2 -5.92 -32.94 0.48
C LEU A 2 -4.91 -32.81 1.64
N HIS A 3 -3.63 -32.54 1.36
CA HIS A 3 -2.64 -32.22 2.40
C HIS A 3 -2.88 -30.86 3.08
N LEU A 4 -3.50 -29.93 2.37
CA LEU A 4 -3.83 -28.58 2.86
C LEU A 4 -4.87 -28.61 3.99
N LEU A 5 -5.78 -29.59 3.93
CA LEU A 5 -6.87 -29.82 4.89
C LEU A 5 -6.44 -30.66 6.11
N LYS A 6 -5.22 -31.22 6.08
CA LYS A 6 -4.65 -31.97 7.22
C LYS A 6 -3.99 -31.03 8.23
N ASP A 7 -3.51 -29.88 7.77
CA ASP A 7 -2.95 -28.85 8.64
C ASP A 7 -4.05 -27.84 9.04
N PRO A 8 -4.44 -27.81 10.32
CA PRO A 8 -5.46 -26.90 10.81
C PRO A 8 -5.01 -25.42 10.76
N GLU A 9 -3.72 -25.13 10.92
CA GLU A 9 -3.23 -23.75 10.88
C GLU A 9 -3.29 -23.19 9.46
N LEU A 10 -2.83 -23.99 8.50
CA LEU A 10 -2.84 -23.60 7.10
C LEU A 10 -4.27 -23.49 6.55
N THR A 11 -5.17 -24.42 6.92
CA THR A 11 -6.59 -24.32 6.58
C THR A 11 -7.22 -23.04 7.12
N ARG A 12 -6.91 -22.66 8.37
CA ARG A 12 -7.40 -21.43 8.97
C ARG A 12 -6.87 -20.19 8.26
N TYR A 13 -5.58 -20.16 7.92
CA TYR A 13 -4.99 -19.05 7.17
C TYR A 13 -5.67 -18.88 5.80
N LEU A 14 -5.94 -19.98 5.09
CA LEU A 14 -6.66 -19.95 3.82
C LEU A 14 -8.10 -19.46 3.97
N LEU A 15 -8.80 -19.87 5.03
CA LEU A 15 -10.16 -19.39 5.30
C LEU A 15 -10.18 -17.89 5.64
N ASP A 16 -9.26 -17.43 6.47
CA ASP A 16 -9.13 -16.00 6.81
C ASP A 16 -8.77 -15.19 5.55
N PHE A 17 -7.89 -15.68 4.67
CA PHE A 17 -7.61 -15.06 3.37
C PHE A 17 -8.84 -14.99 2.44
N ILE A 18 -9.65 -16.06 2.41
CA ILE A 18 -10.90 -16.06 1.63
C ILE A 18 -11.90 -15.05 2.23
N LEU A 19 -11.97 -14.92 3.56
CA LEU A 19 -12.86 -13.95 4.22
C LEU A 19 -12.55 -12.51 3.83
N ASP A 20 -11.26 -12.17 3.67
CA ASP A 20 -10.81 -10.83 3.27
C ASP A 20 -11.11 -10.50 1.80
N ALA A 21 -11.46 -11.51 0.98
CA ALA A 21 -11.86 -11.29 -0.40
C ALA A 21 -13.30 -10.77 -0.52
N PRO A 22 -13.65 -10.01 -1.58
CA PRO A 22 -15.02 -9.56 -1.80
C PRO A 22 -15.96 -10.77 -1.97
N GLY A 23 -17.01 -10.83 -1.15
CA GLY A 23 -17.92 -12.00 -1.09
C GLY A 23 -17.37 -13.19 -0.29
N GLY A 24 -16.23 -13.02 0.40
CA GLY A 24 -15.55 -14.02 1.20
C GLY A 24 -16.42 -14.70 2.25
N ARG A 25 -17.13 -13.90 3.06
CA ARG A 25 -18.09 -14.41 4.07
C ARG A 25 -19.11 -15.39 3.47
N ARG A 26 -19.65 -15.10 2.28
CA ARG A 26 -20.61 -15.99 1.58
C ARG A 26 -19.94 -17.29 1.16
N THR A 27 -18.71 -17.21 0.67
CA THR A 27 -17.93 -18.38 0.24
C THR A 27 -17.58 -19.27 1.43
N VAL A 28 -17.08 -18.71 2.54
CA VAL A 28 -16.79 -19.48 3.75
C VAL A 28 -18.05 -20.11 4.35
N SER A 29 -19.20 -19.41 4.28
CA SER A 29 -20.49 -19.98 4.68
C SER A 29 -20.94 -21.16 3.81
N ARG A 30 -20.56 -21.20 2.53
CA ARG A 30 -20.80 -22.38 1.67
C ARG A 30 -19.82 -23.51 2.00
N ILE A 31 -18.55 -23.17 2.19
CA ILE A 31 -17.50 -24.12 2.57
C ILE A 31 -17.84 -24.81 3.90
N SER A 32 -18.42 -24.09 4.86
CA SER A 32 -18.82 -24.69 6.13
C SER A 32 -19.92 -25.76 6.00
N ARG A 33 -20.55 -25.88 4.83
CA ARG A 33 -21.61 -26.85 4.52
C ARG A 33 -21.15 -28.02 3.67
N THR A 34 -19.89 -28.07 3.21
CA THR A 34 -19.41 -29.12 2.30
C THR A 34 -18.93 -30.38 3.03
N CYS A 35 -18.15 -30.22 4.10
CA CYS A 35 -17.53 -31.34 4.83
C CYS A 35 -17.56 -31.11 6.34
N LYS A 36 -17.83 -32.16 7.13
CA LYS A 36 -17.86 -32.09 8.61
C LYS A 36 -16.54 -31.62 9.22
N VAL A 37 -15.41 -32.08 8.68
CA VAL A 37 -14.06 -31.72 9.16
C VAL A 37 -13.79 -30.23 8.96
N ILE A 38 -14.17 -29.69 7.81
CA ILE A 38 -13.96 -28.27 7.47
C ILE A 38 -15.03 -27.38 8.12
N SER A 39 -16.23 -27.93 8.35
CA SER A 39 -17.38 -27.20 8.89
C SER A 39 -17.04 -26.48 10.18
N GLU A 40 -16.40 -27.16 11.12
CA GLU A 40 -16.05 -26.57 12.41
C GLU A 40 -15.04 -25.43 12.28
N MET A 41 -14.00 -25.62 11.46
CA MET A 41 -12.98 -24.61 11.20
C MET A 41 -13.55 -23.39 10.46
N ALA A 42 -14.34 -23.63 9.43
CA ALA A 42 -15.01 -22.60 8.66
C ALA A 42 -16.02 -21.81 9.50
N LEU A 43 -16.78 -22.47 10.38
CA LEU A 43 -17.66 -21.79 11.33
C LEU A 43 -16.86 -21.00 12.37
N ASN A 44 -15.74 -21.53 12.85
CA ASN A 44 -14.84 -20.80 13.75
C ASN A 44 -14.32 -19.51 13.11
N SER A 45 -13.87 -19.54 11.85
CA SER A 45 -13.44 -18.33 11.15
C SER A 45 -14.61 -17.40 10.81
N LEU A 46 -15.75 -17.92 10.36
CA LEU A 46 -16.92 -17.13 9.96
C LEU A 46 -17.54 -16.34 11.12
N TRP A 47 -17.63 -16.95 12.30
CA TRP A 47 -18.23 -16.35 13.50
C TRP A 47 -17.21 -15.62 14.38
N LYS A 48 -15.91 -15.72 14.08
CA LYS A 48 -14.81 -15.08 14.83
C LYS A 48 -15.04 -13.58 15.03
N GLU A 49 -15.41 -12.88 13.96
CA GLU A 49 -15.56 -11.42 13.90
C GLU A 49 -16.93 -11.03 13.33
N LEU A 50 -17.75 -10.39 14.17
CA LEU A 50 -19.09 -9.95 13.81
C LEU A 50 -19.16 -8.43 13.75
N ASP A 51 -19.59 -7.90 12.61
CA ASP A 51 -19.73 -6.44 12.41
C ASP A 51 -21.08 -5.88 12.92
N SER A 52 -21.95 -6.77 13.42
CA SER A 52 -23.28 -6.46 13.94
C SER A 52 -23.78 -7.59 14.83
N LEU A 53 -24.78 -7.31 15.67
CA LEU A 53 -25.52 -8.30 16.47
C LEU A 53 -26.52 -9.11 15.64
N LEU A 54 -26.91 -8.64 14.45
CA LEU A 54 -27.94 -9.28 13.61
C LEU A 54 -27.69 -10.76 13.31
N PRO A 55 -26.45 -11.23 13.02
CA PRO A 55 -26.18 -12.65 12.81
C PRO A 55 -26.55 -13.51 14.02
N LEU A 56 -26.29 -13.04 15.25
CA LEU A 56 -26.65 -13.75 16.47
C LEU A 56 -28.17 -13.77 16.67
N LEU A 57 -28.85 -12.64 16.45
CA LEU A 57 -30.31 -12.57 16.54
C LEU A 57 -30.99 -13.46 15.50
N SER A 58 -30.42 -13.59 14.30
CA SER A 58 -30.96 -14.42 13.21
C SER A 58 -30.90 -15.92 13.50
N LEU A 59 -30.20 -16.35 14.56
CA LEU A 59 -30.19 -17.75 15.00
C LEU A 59 -31.42 -18.12 15.84
N MET A 60 -32.11 -17.14 16.42
CA MET A 60 -33.32 -17.35 17.20
C MET A 60 -34.52 -17.64 16.29
N PRO A 61 -35.54 -18.39 16.77
CA PRO A 61 -36.73 -18.67 15.99
C PRO A 61 -37.46 -17.41 15.51
N GLY A 62 -37.80 -17.37 14.22
CA GLY A 62 -38.38 -16.18 13.57
C GLY A 62 -39.70 -15.70 14.18
N HIS A 63 -40.47 -16.59 14.82
CA HIS A 63 -41.75 -16.28 15.44
C HIS A 63 -41.62 -15.45 16.74
N LEU A 64 -40.41 -15.31 17.29
CA LEU A 64 -40.14 -14.46 18.44
C LEU A 64 -40.06 -12.97 18.08
N PHE A 65 -39.82 -12.66 16.80
CA PHE A 65 -39.59 -11.29 16.33
C PHE A 65 -40.84 -10.70 15.69
N LYS A 66 -41.05 -9.39 15.87
CA LYS A 66 -42.11 -8.62 15.18
C LYS A 66 -42.08 -8.81 13.66
N ARG A 67 -40.89 -9.05 13.11
CA ARG A 67 -40.66 -9.37 11.71
C ARG A 67 -39.61 -10.48 11.60
N ALA A 68 -40.03 -11.70 11.28
CA ALA A 68 -39.14 -12.87 11.20
C ALA A 68 -37.90 -12.67 10.30
N ARG A 69 -38.01 -11.92 9.20
CA ARG A 69 -36.89 -11.62 8.29
C ARG A 69 -36.06 -10.39 8.70
N ARG A 70 -36.45 -9.68 9.75
CA ARG A 70 -35.77 -8.48 10.26
C ARG A 70 -35.69 -8.53 11.80
N PRO A 71 -34.87 -9.43 12.35
CA PRO A 71 -34.82 -9.66 13.80
C PRO A 71 -34.38 -8.42 14.60
N GLY A 72 -33.67 -7.49 13.95
CA GLY A 72 -33.30 -6.21 14.54
C GLY A 72 -34.46 -5.26 14.85
N GLN A 73 -35.69 -5.53 14.41
CA GLN A 73 -36.86 -4.68 14.69
C GLN A 73 -37.51 -4.92 16.07
N GLY A 74 -36.94 -5.86 16.85
CA GLY A 74 -37.39 -6.16 18.20
C GLY A 74 -38.19 -7.45 18.31
N PHE A 75 -38.30 -7.91 19.54
CA PHE A 75 -39.08 -9.08 19.92
C PHE A 75 -40.58 -8.75 19.98
N GLU A 76 -41.39 -9.70 19.55
CA GLU A 76 -42.83 -9.78 19.79
C GLU A 76 -43.12 -10.70 20.99
N LYS A 77 -42.31 -11.75 21.17
CA LYS A 77 -42.37 -12.68 22.30
C LYS A 77 -41.00 -12.79 22.97
N LEU A 78 -41.00 -12.94 24.30
CA LEU A 78 -39.79 -13.15 25.08
C LEU A 78 -39.18 -14.52 24.73
N PRO A 79 -37.87 -14.61 24.46
CA PRO A 79 -37.19 -15.89 24.22
C PRO A 79 -37.22 -16.79 25.45
N GLY A 80 -37.57 -18.05 25.27
CA GLY A 80 -37.39 -19.10 26.28
C GLY A 80 -35.95 -19.64 26.31
N PRO A 81 -35.58 -20.45 27.32
CA PRO A 81 -34.22 -20.98 27.45
C PRO A 81 -33.77 -21.84 26.25
N ASP A 82 -34.70 -22.56 25.62
CA ASP A 82 -34.40 -23.41 24.45
C ASP A 82 -34.09 -22.61 23.18
N ASP A 83 -34.64 -21.42 23.05
CA ASP A 83 -34.44 -20.54 21.89
C ASP A 83 -32.99 -20.04 21.79
N TRP A 84 -32.27 -20.06 22.92
CA TRP A 84 -30.87 -19.65 23.01
C TRP A 84 -29.88 -20.71 22.54
N LYS A 85 -30.28 -21.99 22.41
CA LYS A 85 -29.35 -23.11 22.13
C LYS A 85 -28.40 -22.83 20.96
N ARG A 86 -28.92 -22.33 19.84
CA ARG A 86 -28.11 -21.99 18.66
C ARG A 86 -27.23 -20.77 18.89
N VAL A 87 -27.77 -19.75 19.57
CA VAL A 87 -27.03 -18.52 19.89
C VAL A 87 -25.82 -18.84 20.75
N LEU A 88 -25.95 -19.73 21.75
CA LEU A 88 -24.85 -20.12 22.63
C LEU A 88 -23.74 -20.87 21.87
N VAL A 89 -24.11 -21.86 21.05
CA VAL A 89 -23.15 -22.67 20.26
C VAL A 89 -22.30 -21.81 19.31
N HIS A 90 -22.92 -20.82 18.68
CA HIS A 90 -22.20 -19.90 17.81
C HIS A 90 -21.53 -18.76 18.58
N GLY A 91 -22.13 -18.32 19.69
CA GLY A 91 -21.62 -17.26 20.57
C GLY A 91 -20.28 -17.61 21.19
N ASP A 92 -20.02 -18.88 21.49
CA ASP A 92 -18.73 -19.35 22.00
C ASP A 92 -17.57 -19.17 21.01
N ARG A 93 -17.88 -19.04 19.71
CA ARG A 93 -16.89 -18.84 18.64
C ARG A 93 -16.56 -17.36 18.42
N VAL A 94 -17.40 -16.45 18.91
CA VAL A 94 -17.25 -15.00 18.70
C VAL A 94 -16.11 -14.46 19.55
N ARG A 95 -15.14 -13.82 18.90
CA ARG A 95 -13.97 -13.20 19.55
C ARG A 95 -13.98 -11.69 19.43
N LYS A 96 -14.63 -11.15 18.40
CA LYS A 96 -14.79 -9.71 18.19
C LYS A 96 -16.21 -9.39 17.80
N ILE A 97 -16.77 -8.35 18.40
CA ILE A 97 -18.07 -7.82 18.01
C ILE A 97 -17.99 -6.32 17.83
N ALA A 98 -18.62 -5.84 16.76
CA ALA A 98 -18.81 -4.43 16.49
C ALA A 98 -20.30 -4.09 16.53
N TYR A 99 -20.61 -2.90 17.05
CA TYR A 99 -21.94 -2.32 17.04
C TYR A 99 -21.85 -0.84 16.72
N ASN A 100 -22.80 -0.36 15.92
CA ASN A 100 -22.93 1.05 15.58
C ASN A 100 -24.39 1.49 15.70
N GLU A 101 -24.67 2.28 16.73
CA GLU A 101 -25.99 2.82 17.02
C GLU A 101 -26.54 3.68 15.87
N SER A 102 -25.68 4.41 15.16
CA SER A 102 -26.07 5.32 14.07
C SER A 102 -26.68 4.60 12.86
N ILE A 103 -26.47 3.29 12.73
CA ILE A 103 -27.07 2.47 11.66
C ILE A 103 -28.54 2.18 11.97
N GLY A 104 -28.93 2.17 13.26
CA GLY A 104 -30.33 1.94 13.68
C GLY A 104 -30.88 0.57 13.28
N ASN A 105 -30.03 -0.42 13.03
CA ASN A 105 -30.45 -1.75 12.55
C ASN A 105 -30.87 -2.71 13.67
N VAL A 106 -30.61 -2.36 14.93
CA VAL A 106 -31.01 -3.12 16.13
C VAL A 106 -31.79 -2.19 17.04
N HIS A 107 -33.05 -2.52 17.30
CA HIS A 107 -33.93 -1.73 18.14
C HIS A 107 -33.49 -1.80 19.62
N PRO A 108 -33.48 -0.68 20.37
CA PRO A 108 -33.05 -0.63 21.77
C PRO A 108 -33.66 -1.69 22.71
N SER A 109 -34.94 -2.01 22.52
CA SER A 109 -35.64 -3.00 23.37
C SER A 109 -35.02 -4.41 23.30
N ILE A 110 -34.24 -4.72 22.26
CA ILE A 110 -33.55 -6.00 22.13
C ILE A 110 -32.55 -6.18 23.26
N PHE A 111 -31.81 -5.13 23.63
CA PHE A 111 -30.79 -5.21 24.68
C PHE A 111 -31.42 -5.53 26.03
N THR A 112 -32.52 -4.85 26.36
CA THR A 112 -33.30 -5.10 27.58
C THR A 112 -33.81 -6.54 27.63
N VAL A 113 -34.35 -7.05 26.52
CA VAL A 113 -34.84 -8.44 26.45
C VAL A 113 -33.69 -9.44 26.62
N ILE A 114 -32.55 -9.20 25.97
CA ILE A 114 -31.38 -10.08 26.10
C ILE A 114 -30.89 -10.09 27.55
N GLU A 115 -30.80 -8.92 28.20
CA GLU A 115 -30.36 -8.83 29.59
C GLU A 115 -31.28 -9.59 30.55
N GLN A 116 -32.60 -9.53 30.33
CA GLN A 116 -33.61 -10.21 31.14
C GLN A 116 -33.68 -11.73 30.91
N THR A 117 -33.38 -12.19 29.69
CA THR A 117 -33.65 -13.59 29.28
C THR A 117 -32.39 -14.41 29.00
N LYS A 118 -31.19 -13.81 29.11
CA LYS A 118 -29.93 -14.53 28.86
C LYS A 118 -29.82 -15.75 29.80
N PRO A 119 -29.47 -16.94 29.27
CA PRO A 119 -29.40 -18.16 30.07
C PRO A 119 -28.08 -18.30 30.85
N ARG A 120 -27.13 -17.38 30.66
CA ARG A 120 -25.81 -17.36 31.32
C ARG A 120 -25.33 -15.93 31.53
N ASP A 121 -24.40 -15.75 32.46
CA ASP A 121 -23.86 -14.43 32.82
C ASP A 121 -23.24 -13.69 31.63
N TYR A 122 -22.42 -14.39 30.84
CA TYR A 122 -21.75 -13.85 29.66
C TYR A 122 -22.30 -14.48 28.39
N LEU A 123 -23.04 -13.71 27.59
CA LEU A 123 -23.58 -14.21 26.32
C LEU A 123 -22.46 -14.64 25.35
N LEU A 124 -21.32 -13.94 25.37
CA LEU A 124 -20.14 -14.19 24.54
C LEU A 124 -18.91 -14.41 25.44
N PRO A 125 -18.69 -15.62 25.98
CA PRO A 125 -17.68 -15.86 27.02
C PRO A 125 -16.24 -15.74 26.52
N ASN A 126 -16.00 -15.98 25.23
CA ASN A 126 -14.68 -15.92 24.60
C ASN A 126 -14.42 -14.60 23.85
N LEU A 127 -15.25 -13.57 24.08
CA LEU A 127 -15.09 -12.26 23.46
C LEU A 127 -13.79 -11.60 23.96
N ARG A 128 -12.94 -11.17 23.02
CA ARG A 128 -11.65 -10.54 23.29
C ARG A 128 -11.60 -9.08 22.86
N ALA A 129 -12.41 -8.69 21.88
CA ALA A 129 -12.45 -7.34 21.35
C ALA A 129 -13.89 -6.82 21.21
N LEU A 130 -14.15 -5.65 21.78
CA LEU A 130 -15.42 -4.95 21.68
C LEU A 130 -15.19 -3.62 20.95
N HIS A 131 -15.89 -3.43 19.83
CA HIS A 131 -15.95 -2.16 19.13
C HIS A 131 -17.36 -1.60 19.24
N TRP A 132 -17.51 -0.45 19.87
CA TRP A 132 -18.83 0.09 20.21
C TRP A 132 -18.92 1.55 19.83
N LYS A 133 -19.83 1.85 18.89
CA LYS A 133 -20.19 3.20 18.50
C LYS A 133 -21.58 3.55 19.01
N CYS A 134 -21.66 4.58 19.84
CA CYS A 134 -22.88 5.03 20.50
C CYS A 134 -23.03 6.56 20.42
N GLU A 135 -24.25 7.05 20.31
CA GLU A 135 -24.59 8.47 20.28
C GLU A 135 -25.33 8.94 21.55
N SER A 136 -25.77 8.00 22.39
CA SER A 136 -26.54 8.25 23.62
C SER A 136 -25.96 7.51 24.84
N THR A 137 -26.26 8.01 26.04
CA THR A 137 -25.90 7.33 27.31
C THR A 137 -26.47 5.91 27.37
N ASP A 138 -27.74 5.73 27.03
CA ASP A 138 -28.36 4.40 26.96
C ASP A 138 -27.62 3.48 25.98
N GLY A 139 -27.15 4.04 24.86
CA GLY A 139 -26.32 3.35 23.89
C GLY A 139 -25.02 2.83 24.49
N LEU A 140 -24.35 3.63 25.32
CA LEU A 140 -23.13 3.25 26.04
C LEU A 140 -23.44 2.19 27.11
N GLU A 141 -24.51 2.35 27.88
CA GLU A 141 -24.93 1.40 28.93
C GLU A 141 -25.18 -0.01 28.38
N ARG A 142 -25.81 -0.11 27.20
CA ARG A 142 -26.05 -1.40 26.53
C ARG A 142 -24.77 -2.18 26.21
N SER A 143 -23.62 -1.52 26.12
CA SER A 143 -22.34 -2.19 25.89
C SER A 143 -21.88 -3.01 27.10
N LYS A 144 -22.35 -2.69 28.31
CA LYS A 144 -22.04 -3.43 29.55
C LYS A 144 -22.43 -4.91 29.46
N LEU A 145 -23.47 -5.24 28.68
CA LEU A 145 -23.92 -6.61 28.40
C LEU A 145 -22.82 -7.51 27.78
N PHE A 146 -21.84 -6.90 27.10
CA PHE A 146 -20.77 -7.62 26.40
C PHE A 146 -19.42 -7.54 27.12
N LEU A 147 -19.35 -6.91 28.30
CA LEU A 147 -18.16 -6.94 29.14
C LEU A 147 -17.98 -8.33 29.73
N ASN A 148 -16.76 -8.87 29.62
CA ASN A 148 -16.39 -10.14 30.21
C ASN A 148 -14.94 -10.10 30.72
N PRO A 149 -14.52 -11.04 31.58
CA PRO A 149 -13.16 -11.07 32.12
C PRO A 149 -12.07 -11.39 31.09
N GLN A 150 -12.41 -12.01 29.95
CA GLN A 150 -11.48 -12.35 28.88
C GLN A 150 -11.25 -11.20 27.88
N LEU A 151 -11.96 -10.08 28.05
CA LEU A 151 -11.91 -8.94 27.15
C LEU A 151 -10.55 -8.26 27.26
N ARG A 152 -9.88 -8.11 26.11
CA ARG A 152 -8.54 -7.54 26.00
C ARG A 152 -8.54 -6.19 25.29
N SER A 153 -9.50 -5.96 24.39
CA SER A 153 -9.57 -4.75 23.59
C SER A 153 -10.95 -4.12 23.68
N VAL A 154 -11.00 -2.84 24.02
CA VAL A 154 -12.21 -2.02 24.01
C VAL A 154 -11.95 -0.81 23.12
N THR A 155 -12.82 -0.58 22.14
CA THR A 155 -12.82 0.59 21.27
C THR A 155 -14.17 1.26 21.36
N LEU A 156 -14.19 2.51 21.83
CA LEU A 156 -15.39 3.31 22.01
C LEU A 156 -15.36 4.49 21.05
N GLU A 157 -16.39 4.61 20.21
CA GLU A 157 -16.67 5.79 19.41
C GLU A 157 -17.93 6.45 19.94
N ILE A 158 -17.74 7.52 20.71
CA ILE A 158 -18.78 8.16 21.49
C ILE A 158 -19.23 9.42 20.76
N GLY A 159 -20.54 9.61 20.59
CA GLY A 159 -21.15 10.82 20.04
C GLY A 159 -21.36 11.91 21.11
N GLY A 160 -21.75 13.11 20.67
CA GLY A 160 -21.89 14.28 21.57
C GLY A 160 -23.01 14.18 22.60
N GLY A 161 -23.88 13.18 22.52
CA GLY A 161 -24.99 12.96 23.47
C GLY A 161 -24.60 12.23 24.76
N VAL A 162 -23.33 11.87 24.95
CA VAL A 162 -22.84 11.18 26.16
C VAL A 162 -22.07 12.17 27.06
N PRO A 163 -22.60 12.46 28.27
CA PRO A 163 -21.91 13.24 29.30
C PRO A 163 -20.58 12.63 29.75
N GLN A 164 -19.70 13.47 30.29
CA GLN A 164 -18.39 13.06 30.80
C GLN A 164 -18.50 12.10 32.00
N GLU A 165 -19.47 12.30 32.89
CA GLU A 165 -19.64 11.48 34.10
C GLU A 165 -20.11 10.06 33.76
N ASP A 166 -21.03 9.90 32.81
CA ASP A 166 -21.50 8.58 32.35
C ASP A 166 -20.34 7.77 31.73
N LEU A 167 -19.46 8.45 30.97
CA LEU A 167 -18.23 7.82 30.47
C LEU A 167 -17.30 7.41 31.62
N ALA A 168 -17.17 8.24 32.66
CA ALA A 168 -16.35 7.91 33.81
C ALA A 168 -16.89 6.70 34.59
N GLU A 169 -18.20 6.64 34.80
CA GLU A 169 -18.88 5.50 35.42
C GLU A 169 -18.64 4.23 34.61
N TYR A 170 -18.87 4.29 33.30
CA TYR A 170 -18.62 3.18 32.40
C TYR A 170 -17.16 2.68 32.47
N LEU A 171 -16.18 3.59 32.39
CA LEU A 171 -14.76 3.23 32.47
C LEU A 171 -14.38 2.64 33.83
N THR A 172 -15.06 3.02 34.91
CA THR A 172 -14.88 2.42 36.24
C THR A 172 -15.30 0.95 36.23
N VAL A 173 -16.45 0.64 35.63
CA VAL A 173 -16.94 -0.74 35.46
C VAL A 173 -15.99 -1.55 34.58
N VAL A 174 -15.53 -0.99 33.45
CA VAL A 174 -14.55 -1.64 32.57
C VAL A 174 -13.25 -1.95 33.31
N SER A 175 -12.74 -0.99 34.09
CA SER A 175 -11.49 -1.16 34.84
C SER A 175 -11.58 -2.27 35.88
N ALA A 176 -12.71 -2.36 36.59
CA ALA A 176 -12.94 -3.39 37.60
C ALA A 176 -13.13 -4.79 37.01
N SER A 177 -13.83 -4.89 35.87
CA SER A 177 -14.26 -6.17 35.29
C SER A 177 -13.28 -6.80 34.29
N THR A 178 -12.31 -6.03 33.77
CA THR A 178 -11.46 -6.48 32.66
C THR A 178 -9.97 -6.27 32.92
N ARG A 179 -9.12 -6.87 32.08
CA ARG A 179 -7.67 -6.64 32.02
C ARG A 179 -7.28 -6.37 30.57
N LEU A 180 -7.36 -5.10 30.20
CA LEU A 180 -7.20 -4.66 28.82
C LEU A 180 -5.72 -4.63 28.41
N THR A 181 -5.47 -5.04 27.17
CA THR A 181 -4.21 -4.82 26.45
C THR A 181 -4.34 -3.67 25.44
N ALA A 182 -5.56 -3.35 25.00
CA ALA A 182 -5.82 -2.25 24.09
C ALA A 182 -7.06 -1.43 24.49
N LEU A 183 -6.89 -0.12 24.64
CA LEU A 183 -7.97 0.82 24.91
C LEU A 183 -7.99 1.90 23.84
N SER A 184 -9.15 2.11 23.22
CA SER A 184 -9.36 3.20 22.27
C SER A 184 -10.62 3.97 22.65
N ILE A 185 -10.48 5.29 22.81
CA ILE A 185 -11.57 6.21 23.12
C ILE A 185 -11.51 7.35 22.12
N THR A 186 -12.56 7.44 21.29
CA THR A 186 -12.80 8.56 20.38
C THR A 186 -14.08 9.24 20.82
N SER A 187 -14.01 10.51 21.21
CA SER A 187 -15.16 11.24 21.74
C SER A 187 -15.04 12.74 21.50
N PRO A 188 -16.13 13.44 21.12
CA PRO A 188 -16.18 14.90 21.15
C PRO A 188 -16.28 15.44 22.58
N THR A 189 -16.71 14.62 23.55
CA THR A 189 -16.78 14.99 24.98
C THR A 189 -15.39 14.93 25.61
N ARG A 190 -15.10 15.86 26.52
CA ARG A 190 -13.83 15.90 27.25
C ARG A 190 -13.61 14.62 28.08
N LEU A 191 -12.38 14.11 28.08
CA LEU A 191 -12.01 12.98 28.92
C LEU A 191 -12.10 13.33 30.41
N PRO A 192 -12.54 12.40 31.27
CA PRO A 192 -12.57 12.60 32.71
C PRO A 192 -11.19 12.99 33.26
N HIS A 193 -11.11 14.08 34.03
CA HIS A 193 -9.84 14.57 34.60
C HIS A 193 -9.14 13.55 35.51
N TYR A 194 -9.92 12.64 36.10
CA TYR A 194 -9.46 11.56 36.97
C TYR A 194 -9.36 10.19 36.26
N LEU A 195 -9.42 10.15 34.92
CA LEU A 195 -9.25 8.93 34.10
C LEU A 195 -8.01 8.10 34.49
N PRO A 196 -6.83 8.70 34.74
CA PRO A 196 -5.67 7.98 35.28
C PRO A 196 -5.94 7.14 36.54
N ARG A 197 -6.78 7.66 37.45
CA ARG A 197 -7.14 6.96 38.70
C ARG A 197 -8.11 5.82 38.41
N LEU A 198 -9.07 6.04 37.50
CA LEU A 198 -10.03 5.01 37.09
C LEU A 198 -9.32 3.81 36.48
N LEU A 199 -8.32 4.06 35.64
CA LEU A 199 -7.58 3.04 34.90
C LEU A 199 -6.29 2.59 35.59
N GLN A 200 -6.07 2.96 36.86
CA GLN A 200 -4.85 2.60 37.59
C GLN A 200 -4.65 1.08 37.71
N GLN A 201 -5.73 0.31 37.74
CA GLN A 201 -5.68 -1.16 37.78
C GLN A 201 -5.27 -1.80 36.44
N GLN A 202 -5.28 -1.04 35.34
CA GLN A 202 -4.99 -1.51 34.00
C GLN A 202 -3.49 -1.37 33.68
N THR A 203 -2.68 -2.26 34.25
CA THR A 203 -1.22 -2.26 34.07
C THR A 203 -0.74 -3.00 32.83
N THR A 204 -1.64 -3.75 32.16
CA THR A 204 -1.34 -4.59 30.99
C THR A 204 -1.55 -3.89 29.65
N LEU A 205 -1.81 -2.59 29.64
CA LEU A 205 -2.09 -1.83 28.43
C LEU A 205 -0.85 -1.76 27.54
N GLU A 206 -0.99 -2.22 26.30
CA GLU A 206 0.04 -2.17 25.26
C GLU A 206 -0.29 -1.14 24.18
N LYS A 207 -1.58 -0.94 23.90
CA LYS A 207 -2.08 0.02 22.92
C LYS A 207 -3.09 0.97 23.55
N VAL A 208 -2.84 2.27 23.45
CA VAL A 208 -3.77 3.30 23.91
C VAL A 208 -4.03 4.31 22.80
N THR A 209 -5.31 4.54 22.49
CA THR A 209 -5.77 5.57 21.54
C THR A 209 -6.70 6.54 22.27
N LEU A 210 -6.34 7.83 22.30
CA LEU A 210 -7.12 8.89 22.93
C LEU A 210 -7.36 10.02 21.93
N MET A 211 -8.56 10.01 21.34
CA MET A 211 -9.01 10.99 20.34
C MET A 211 -10.17 11.78 20.95
N ALA A 212 -9.86 12.60 21.96
CA ALA A 212 -10.85 13.37 22.70
C ALA A 212 -10.25 14.60 23.38
N PRO A 213 -11.02 15.68 23.61
CA PRO A 213 -10.54 16.84 24.34
C PRO A 213 -10.01 16.45 25.72
N GLY A 214 -8.88 17.03 26.13
CA GLY A 214 -8.24 16.74 27.41
C GLY A 214 -7.23 15.59 27.39
N ALA A 215 -7.07 14.88 26.26
CA ALA A 215 -6.06 13.82 26.08
C ALA A 215 -4.61 14.30 26.35
N LEU A 216 -4.31 15.57 26.03
CA LEU A 216 -3.01 16.19 26.28
C LEU A 216 -2.84 16.75 27.71
N SER A 217 -3.67 16.35 28.67
CA SER A 217 -3.51 16.82 30.05
C SER A 217 -2.26 16.22 30.72
N PRO A 218 -1.59 16.96 31.64
CA PRO A 218 -0.41 16.46 32.36
C PRO A 218 -0.68 15.19 33.19
N SER A 219 -1.92 15.00 33.65
CA SER A 219 -2.30 13.78 34.38
C SER A 219 -2.31 12.55 33.48
N ILE A 220 -2.78 12.69 32.24
CA ILE A 220 -2.77 11.61 31.24
C ILE A 220 -1.33 11.33 30.78
N GLY A 221 -0.52 12.37 30.55
CA GLY A 221 0.89 12.20 30.21
C GLY A 221 1.67 11.39 31.25
N ARG A 222 1.48 11.71 32.55
CA ARG A 222 2.06 10.94 33.67
C ARG A 222 1.54 9.51 33.75
N TRP A 223 0.26 9.30 33.48
CA TRP A 223 -0.31 7.96 33.49
C TRP A 223 0.26 7.10 32.35
N LEU A 224 0.24 7.62 31.11
CA LEU A 224 0.75 6.91 29.95
C LEU A 224 2.25 6.60 30.08
N SER A 225 3.03 7.53 30.63
CA SER A 225 4.46 7.32 30.88
C SER A 225 4.73 6.26 31.95
N SER A 226 3.81 6.08 32.92
CA SER A 226 3.91 5.09 33.99
C SER A 226 3.61 3.65 33.54
N ILE A 227 2.98 3.46 32.38
CA ILE A 227 2.60 2.12 31.88
C ILE A 227 3.84 1.46 31.25
N PRO A 228 4.39 0.39 31.84
CA PRO A 228 5.65 -0.20 31.39
C PRO A 228 5.50 -0.97 30.07
N SER A 229 4.31 -1.50 29.79
CA SER A 229 4.01 -2.32 28.61
C SER A 229 3.55 -1.52 27.39
N LEU A 230 3.47 -0.18 27.48
CA LEU A 230 2.91 0.64 26.40
C LEU A 230 3.83 0.63 25.17
N ARG A 231 3.35 0.00 24.09
CA ARG A 231 4.05 -0.15 22.80
C ARG A 231 3.50 0.75 21.73
N SER A 232 2.20 1.02 21.76
CA SER A 232 1.49 1.83 20.76
C SER A 232 0.67 2.92 21.42
N LEU A 233 0.91 4.17 21.02
CA LEU A 233 0.15 5.33 21.47
C LEU A 233 -0.43 6.05 20.26
N GLN A 234 -1.71 6.39 20.33
CA GLN A 234 -2.36 7.29 19.39
C GLN A 234 -3.01 8.45 20.15
N ILE A 235 -2.70 9.68 19.76
CA ILE A 235 -3.20 10.87 20.44
C ILE A 235 -3.53 11.99 19.44
N ASP A 236 -4.64 12.68 19.71
CA ASP A 236 -4.97 13.90 18.98
C ASP A 236 -4.32 15.11 19.61
N VAL A 237 -3.43 15.75 18.87
CA VAL A 237 -2.72 16.95 19.28
C VAL A 237 -3.46 18.20 18.81
N GLY A 238 -4.22 18.15 17.70
CA GLY A 238 -4.95 19.31 17.16
C GLY A 238 -4.06 20.53 16.90
N ASP A 239 -4.64 21.73 17.00
CA ASP A 239 -3.93 23.02 17.05
C ASP A 239 -3.73 23.41 18.52
N ARG A 240 -2.55 23.09 19.06
CA ARG A 240 -2.20 23.34 20.46
C ARG A 240 -0.83 24.00 20.54
N SER A 241 -0.74 25.02 21.39
CA SER A 241 0.53 25.69 21.64
C SER A 241 1.56 24.73 22.26
N ASP A 242 2.84 24.99 21.98
CA ASP A 242 3.96 24.22 22.53
C ASP A 242 3.93 24.14 24.06
N GLY A 243 3.41 25.17 24.76
CA GLY A 243 3.25 25.14 26.21
C GLY A 243 2.31 24.03 26.72
N VAL A 244 1.20 23.77 26.01
CA VAL A 244 0.27 22.68 26.38
C VAL A 244 0.96 21.32 26.16
N ILE A 245 1.66 21.17 25.04
CA ILE A 245 2.42 19.96 24.72
C ILE A 245 3.54 19.74 25.75
N ALA A 246 4.27 20.79 26.13
CA ALA A 246 5.28 20.74 27.19
C ALA A 246 4.68 20.28 28.53
N SER A 247 3.48 20.78 28.88
CA SER A 247 2.80 20.40 30.12
C SER A 247 2.43 18.91 30.17
N PHE A 248 2.16 18.28 29.01
CA PHE A 248 1.89 16.84 28.91
C PHE A 248 3.11 15.99 29.32
N PHE A 249 4.30 16.38 28.89
CA PHE A 249 5.55 15.67 29.20
C PHE A 249 6.12 16.06 30.57
N ASN A 250 5.83 17.26 31.06
CA ASN A 250 6.36 17.76 32.33
C ASN A 250 5.61 17.16 33.53
N ALA A 251 6.32 16.30 34.27
CA ALA A 251 5.91 15.87 35.60
C ALA A 251 6.19 16.99 36.62
N LEU A 252 5.47 18.11 36.57
CA LEU A 252 5.48 18.99 37.74
C LEU A 252 4.66 18.31 38.84
N PRO A 253 5.24 18.00 40.01
CA PRO A 253 4.46 17.69 41.18
C PRO A 253 3.77 19.00 41.60
N SER A 254 2.45 19.08 41.50
CA SER A 254 1.73 20.02 42.37
C SER A 254 1.79 19.44 43.78
N SER A 255 2.94 19.57 44.44
CA SER A 255 3.05 19.33 45.87
C SER A 255 2.26 20.40 46.60
N GLY A 256 1.08 20.00 47.07
CA GLY A 256 0.38 20.40 48.30
C GLY A 256 0.52 21.80 48.88
N LYS A 257 -0.67 22.34 49.22
CA LYS A 257 -1.03 23.54 50.03
C LYS A 257 -1.12 24.82 49.18
N SER A 258 -2.28 25.42 48.92
CA SER A 258 -3.55 25.47 49.65
C SER A 258 -4.71 25.82 48.71
N SER A 259 -5.93 25.34 49.00
CA SER A 259 -7.20 25.93 48.53
C SER A 259 -7.65 27.03 49.52
N PRO A 260 -8.73 27.81 49.29
CA PRO A 260 -9.39 28.20 48.04
C PRO A 260 -9.51 29.74 47.89
N GLY A 261 -9.77 30.24 46.68
CA GLY A 261 -10.11 31.66 46.47
C GLY A 261 -10.44 31.95 45.01
N PHE A 262 -11.72 32.21 44.75
CA PHE A 262 -12.24 32.69 43.47
C PHE A 262 -11.60 34.03 43.07
N SER A 263 -10.96 34.08 41.89
CA SER A 263 -11.12 35.14 40.87
C SER A 263 -10.07 34.99 39.74
N SER A 264 -10.55 34.84 38.51
CA SER A 264 -9.78 35.17 37.29
C SER A 264 -9.63 36.70 37.17
N PRO A 265 -8.91 37.25 36.16
CA PRO A 265 -7.63 36.86 35.56
C PRO A 265 -6.67 38.07 35.48
N ASP A 266 -5.46 37.98 36.03
CA ASP A 266 -4.39 38.95 35.72
C ASP A 266 -3.05 38.20 35.60
N ILE A 267 -2.83 37.57 34.45
CA ILE A 267 -1.46 37.25 34.03
C ILE A 267 -0.91 38.55 33.47
N VAL A 268 -0.26 39.31 34.35
CA VAL A 268 0.60 40.44 33.99
C VAL A 268 1.66 39.92 33.03
N MET A 269 1.49 40.31 31.77
CA MET A 269 2.43 40.15 30.69
C MET A 269 3.61 41.09 30.95
N THR A 270 4.69 40.59 31.55
CA THR A 270 5.99 41.27 31.48
C THR A 270 6.61 40.99 30.11
N PRO A 271 6.87 42.01 29.27
CA PRO A 271 7.47 41.80 27.96
C PRO A 271 8.96 41.58 28.16
N LEU A 272 9.45 40.34 27.99
CA LEU A 272 10.88 40.15 27.75
C LEU A 272 11.17 40.48 26.29
N SER A 273 11.75 41.67 26.17
CA SER A 273 12.56 42.20 25.09
C SER A 273 13.29 41.13 24.27
N THR A 274 13.24 41.36 22.96
CA THR A 274 14.12 40.86 21.90
C THR A 274 15.53 40.49 22.37
N ALA A 275 15.81 39.20 22.48
CA ALA A 275 17.11 38.60 22.19
C ALA A 275 16.94 37.08 22.14
N GLU A 276 17.56 36.46 21.14
CA GLU A 276 17.72 35.03 20.97
C GLU A 276 18.19 34.38 22.28
N SER A 277 17.34 33.56 22.88
CA SER A 277 17.72 32.64 23.94
C SER A 277 16.77 31.46 23.88
N THR A 278 17.10 30.51 23.02
CA THR A 278 16.66 29.12 23.18
C THR A 278 17.12 28.66 24.55
N VAL A 279 16.25 28.84 25.55
CA VAL A 279 16.42 28.20 26.84
C VAL A 279 16.25 26.71 26.59
N ILE A 280 17.37 26.03 26.35
CA ILE A 280 17.47 24.58 26.45
C ILE A 280 17.31 24.29 27.94
N VAL A 281 16.06 24.22 28.40
CA VAL A 281 15.80 23.73 29.74
C VAL A 281 16.03 22.23 29.68
N ASN A 282 17.21 21.84 30.12
CA ASN A 282 17.62 20.46 30.26
C ASN A 282 16.90 19.88 31.49
N PHE A 283 15.61 19.58 31.34
CA PHE A 283 14.88 18.79 32.31
C PHE A 283 15.29 17.33 32.07
N SER A 284 16.02 16.77 33.03
CA SER A 284 16.22 15.34 33.17
C SER A 284 14.86 14.67 33.35
N MET A 285 14.20 14.39 32.22
CA MET A 285 12.99 13.59 32.13
C MET A 285 13.35 12.19 32.62
N GLU A 286 12.66 11.69 33.66
CA GLU A 286 12.51 10.25 33.75
C GLU A 286 11.98 9.76 32.38
N PRO A 287 12.54 8.70 31.79
CA PRO A 287 12.18 8.26 30.45
C PRO A 287 10.75 7.72 30.46
N GLY A 288 9.79 8.63 30.33
CA GLY A 288 8.41 8.29 30.02
C GLY A 288 8.40 7.64 28.65
N PHE A 289 7.74 6.50 28.52
CA PHE A 289 7.68 5.70 27.29
C PHE A 289 8.88 4.78 27.02
N LYS A 290 9.32 3.99 28.01
CA LYS A 290 10.44 3.02 27.86
C LYS A 290 10.26 1.99 26.74
N GLN A 291 9.03 1.54 26.46
CA GLN A 291 8.74 0.47 25.48
C GLN A 291 7.97 0.96 24.24
N LEU A 292 7.76 2.27 24.09
CA LEU A 292 6.95 2.80 22.99
C LEU A 292 7.70 2.63 21.67
N ARG A 293 7.07 1.92 20.72
CA ARG A 293 7.59 1.65 19.38
C ARG A 293 6.74 2.25 18.27
N HIS A 294 5.45 2.40 18.50
CA HIS A 294 4.50 2.91 17.52
C HIS A 294 3.81 4.15 18.06
N LEU A 295 3.93 5.26 17.33
CA LEU A 295 3.28 6.51 17.69
C LEU A 295 2.43 7.00 16.53
N SER A 296 1.16 7.27 16.81
CA SER A 296 0.22 7.88 15.89
C SER A 296 -0.23 9.23 16.44
N ILE A 297 -0.05 10.29 15.65
CA ILE A 297 -0.42 11.66 16.04
C ILE A 297 -1.40 12.19 15.01
N SER A 298 -2.51 12.77 15.45
CA SER A 298 -3.37 13.58 14.60
C SER A 298 -3.32 15.06 14.98
N GLY A 299 -3.54 15.95 14.01
CA GLY A 299 -3.59 17.40 14.23
C GLY A 299 -2.72 18.18 13.26
N GLU A 300 -2.30 19.37 13.67
CA GLU A 300 -1.46 20.23 12.81
C GLU A 300 -0.01 19.76 12.75
N LEU A 301 0.67 20.01 11.62
CA LEU A 301 2.08 19.68 11.41
C LEU A 301 3.00 20.33 12.47
N SER A 302 2.76 21.61 12.80
CA SER A 302 3.49 22.36 13.84
C SER A 302 3.44 21.65 15.20
N SER A 303 2.21 21.34 15.63
CA SER A 303 1.93 20.70 16.91
C SER A 303 2.47 19.28 16.97
N ALA A 304 2.33 18.50 15.90
CA ALA A 304 2.90 17.16 15.79
C ALA A 304 4.44 17.19 15.85
N THR A 305 5.08 18.18 15.21
CA THR A 305 6.55 18.35 15.26
C THR A 305 7.03 18.66 16.67
N ASN A 306 6.35 19.57 17.38
CA ASN A 306 6.68 19.91 18.78
C ASN A 306 6.46 18.73 19.73
N PHE A 307 5.42 17.92 19.50
CA PHE A 307 5.19 16.70 20.27
C PHE A 307 6.30 15.69 20.04
N LEU A 308 6.64 15.41 18.77
CA LEU A 308 7.73 14.51 18.41
C LEU A 308 9.05 14.95 19.04
N ALA A 309 9.37 16.25 19.01
CA ALA A 309 10.57 16.82 19.58
C ALA A 309 10.77 16.54 21.09
N ARG A 310 9.73 16.13 21.81
CA ARG A 310 9.78 15.83 23.25
C ARG A 310 9.72 14.34 23.56
N VAL A 311 9.52 13.48 22.55
CA VAL A 311 9.48 12.03 22.72
C VAL A 311 10.90 11.47 22.70
N THR A 312 11.31 10.81 23.79
CA THR A 312 12.65 10.22 23.93
C THR A 312 12.68 8.72 23.58
N ALA A 313 11.53 8.11 23.31
CA ALA A 313 11.42 6.68 23.02
C ALA A 313 11.99 6.31 21.63
N PRO A 314 12.66 5.15 21.48
CA PRO A 314 13.14 4.65 20.19
C PRO A 314 12.01 4.10 19.32
N LEU A 315 11.29 4.99 18.64
CA LEU A 315 10.16 4.68 17.78
C LEU A 315 10.59 3.89 16.53
N GLU A 316 9.85 2.83 16.23
CA GLU A 316 9.98 2.00 15.01
C GLU A 316 8.99 2.44 13.93
N SER A 317 7.80 2.91 14.31
CA SER A 317 6.79 3.40 13.37
C SER A 317 6.19 4.72 13.83
N ILE A 318 6.14 5.68 12.91
CA ILE A 318 5.46 6.97 13.10
C ILE A 318 4.33 7.08 12.08
N GLU A 319 3.11 7.33 12.55
CA GLU A 319 1.94 7.60 11.73
C GLU A 319 1.41 8.99 12.05
N LEU A 320 1.37 9.88 11.06
CA LEU A 320 0.92 11.25 11.22
C LEU A 320 -0.36 11.46 10.40
N ALA A 321 -1.46 11.81 11.06
CA ALA A 321 -2.72 12.17 10.44
C ALA A 321 -2.88 13.69 10.49
N LEU A 322 -2.34 14.38 9.49
CA LEU A 322 -2.06 15.81 9.57
C LEU A 322 -3.09 16.69 8.87
N ASP A 323 -3.34 17.84 9.48
CA ASP A 323 -3.83 19.03 8.78
C ASP A 323 -2.69 19.61 7.94
N GLU A 324 -2.99 19.95 6.68
CA GLU A 324 -1.95 20.35 5.74
C GLU A 324 -1.46 21.78 6.03
N PRO A 325 -0.13 21.98 6.13
CA PRO A 325 0.43 23.27 6.52
C PRO A 325 0.24 24.32 5.42
N GLU A 326 0.05 25.57 5.83
CA GLU A 326 0.09 26.71 4.91
C GLU A 326 1.52 27.02 4.44
N ASN A 327 2.50 26.81 5.31
CA ASN A 327 3.89 27.13 5.04
C ASN A 327 4.72 25.88 4.71
N GLU A 328 5.30 25.85 3.51
CA GLU A 328 6.14 24.74 3.04
C GLU A 328 7.39 24.49 3.90
N LYS A 329 7.85 25.48 4.66
CA LYS A 329 9.03 25.37 5.54
C LYS A 329 8.80 24.44 6.74
N GLU A 330 7.56 24.22 7.15
CA GLU A 330 7.23 23.38 8.30
C GLU A 330 7.61 21.91 8.05
N TRP A 331 7.52 21.44 6.80
CA TRP A 331 7.98 20.10 6.42
C TRP A 331 9.46 19.89 6.75
N ARG A 332 10.29 20.91 6.51
CA ARG A 332 11.72 20.86 6.83
C ARG A 332 11.93 20.71 8.35
N SER A 333 11.13 21.41 9.16
CA SER A 333 11.19 21.30 10.63
C SER A 333 10.83 19.90 11.13
N LEU A 334 9.79 19.30 10.57
CA LEU A 334 9.39 17.92 10.88
C LEU A 334 10.54 16.95 10.58
N TRP A 335 11.07 16.97 9.36
CA TRP A 335 12.11 16.03 8.95
C TRP A 335 13.42 16.22 9.72
N LEU A 336 13.78 17.45 10.08
CA LEU A 336 14.91 17.74 10.97
C LEU A 336 14.70 17.18 12.37
N THR A 337 13.48 17.26 12.91
CA THR A 337 13.15 16.71 14.23
C THR A 337 13.23 15.18 14.21
N VAL A 338 12.62 14.55 13.20
CA VAL A 338 12.61 13.09 13.02
C VAL A 338 14.02 12.54 12.81
N SER A 339 14.84 13.19 11.98
CA SER A 339 16.23 12.77 11.72
C SER A 339 17.14 12.93 12.95
N ARG A 340 16.93 13.97 13.76
CA ARG A 340 17.71 14.16 14.99
C ARG A 340 17.42 13.08 16.03
N GLN A 341 16.16 12.69 16.19
CA GLN A 341 15.74 11.84 17.31
C GLN A 341 15.61 10.35 16.95
N PHE A 342 15.07 10.02 15.78
CA PHE A 342 14.63 8.66 15.46
C PHE A 342 15.43 7.99 14.35
N LYS A 343 16.54 8.61 13.90
CA LYS A 343 17.36 8.11 12.78
C LYS A 343 17.67 6.61 12.82
N HIS A 344 18.02 6.08 14.00
CA HIS A 344 18.52 4.70 14.13
C HIS A 344 17.42 3.67 14.38
N SER A 345 16.25 4.08 14.87
CA SER A 345 15.18 3.17 15.27
C SER A 345 14.05 3.07 14.24
N LEU A 346 13.85 4.11 13.43
CA LEU A 346 12.68 4.25 12.58
C LEU A 346 12.70 3.30 11.38
N GLN A 347 11.64 2.51 11.24
CA GLN A 347 11.44 1.54 10.16
C GLN A 347 10.31 1.96 9.21
N SER A 348 9.27 2.62 9.74
CA SER A 348 8.11 3.03 8.96
C SER A 348 7.68 4.46 9.28
N VAL A 349 7.46 5.27 8.24
CA VAL A 349 6.81 6.58 8.33
C VAL A 349 5.61 6.59 7.42
N VAL A 350 4.46 6.94 7.97
CA VAL A 350 3.20 7.11 7.23
C VAL A 350 2.63 8.47 7.55
N VAL A 351 2.39 9.29 6.53
CA VAL A 351 1.72 10.59 6.64
C VAL A 351 0.44 10.52 5.82
N SER A 352 -0.68 10.77 6.47
CA SER A 352 -2.01 10.72 5.89
C SER A 352 -2.78 12.00 6.21
N PRO A 353 -3.86 12.33 5.48
CA PRO A 353 -4.63 13.52 5.77
C PRO A 353 -5.53 13.25 6.98
N SER A 354 -5.59 14.22 7.90
CA SER A 354 -6.55 14.23 9.00
C SER A 354 -8.01 14.17 8.50
N SER A 355 -8.95 13.89 9.40
CA SER A 355 -10.39 13.96 9.08
C SER A 355 -10.81 15.34 8.57
N ASN A 356 -10.25 16.42 9.13
CA ASN A 356 -10.54 17.80 8.72
C ASN A 356 -9.99 18.08 7.32
N SER A 357 -8.75 17.68 7.04
CA SER A 357 -8.14 17.82 5.72
C SER A 357 -8.91 17.04 4.65
N ARG A 358 -9.34 15.81 4.94
CA ARG A 358 -10.18 14.99 4.05
C ARG A 358 -11.52 15.66 3.76
N PHE A 359 -12.16 16.22 4.79
CA PHE A 359 -13.41 16.94 4.63
C PHE A 359 -13.24 18.21 3.80
N ALA A 360 -12.17 18.97 4.03
CA ALA A 360 -11.84 20.16 3.26
C ALA A 360 -11.53 19.82 1.79
N ASP A 361 -10.83 18.71 1.52
CA ASP A 361 -10.60 18.22 0.16
C ASP A 361 -11.90 17.76 -0.52
N LEU A 362 -12.81 17.12 0.23
CA LEU A 362 -14.12 16.75 -0.29
C LEU A 362 -14.91 18.00 -0.71
N ILE A 363 -14.95 19.03 0.13
CA ILE A 363 -15.60 20.31 -0.21
C ILE A 363 -14.97 20.90 -1.48
N ARG A 364 -13.63 21.02 -1.54
CA ARG A 364 -12.91 21.53 -2.71
C ARG A 364 -13.14 20.70 -3.97
N SER A 365 -13.33 19.39 -3.84
CA SER A 365 -13.61 18.51 -4.98
C SER A 365 -14.98 18.77 -5.61
N THR A 366 -15.92 19.32 -4.84
CA THR A 366 -17.29 19.61 -5.27
C THR A 366 -17.48 21.07 -5.69
N SER A 367 -16.65 21.99 -5.22
CA SER A 367 -16.67 23.39 -5.63
C SER A 367 -15.77 23.62 -6.86
N ARG A 368 -16.08 24.64 -7.68
CA ARG A 368 -15.14 25.15 -8.72
C ARG A 368 -13.94 25.89 -8.10
N GLY A 369 -13.55 25.54 -6.87
CA GLY A 369 -12.53 26.22 -6.09
C GLY A 369 -11.12 25.92 -6.57
N GLU A 370 -10.17 26.76 -6.14
CA GLU A 370 -8.74 26.64 -6.41
C GLU A 370 -8.19 25.33 -5.83
N ASN A 371 -7.71 24.43 -6.70
CA ASN A 371 -7.03 23.19 -6.32
C ASN A 371 -5.51 23.36 -6.49
N ALA A 372 -4.97 24.43 -5.92
CA ALA A 372 -3.55 24.73 -5.96
C ALA A 372 -2.79 23.71 -5.09
N GLY A 373 -1.91 22.94 -5.72
CA GLY A 373 -0.99 22.07 -5.00
C GLY A 373 0.12 22.89 -4.32
N ARG A 374 0.60 22.43 -3.17
CA ARG A 374 1.75 22.99 -2.45
C ARG A 374 2.96 22.07 -2.55
N ARG A 375 4.17 22.62 -2.39
CA ARG A 375 5.39 21.82 -2.42
C ARG A 375 5.56 21.01 -1.13
N LEU A 376 5.76 19.71 -1.29
CA LEU A 376 6.22 18.82 -0.23
C LEU A 376 7.74 18.79 -0.24
N ARG A 377 8.37 19.51 0.70
CA ARG A 377 9.84 19.57 0.77
C ARG A 377 10.39 18.38 1.56
N LEU A 378 11.37 17.70 0.98
CA LEU A 378 12.08 16.58 1.63
C LEU A 378 13.55 16.92 1.97
N ASP A 379 13.94 18.18 1.81
CA ASP A 379 15.29 18.71 2.05
C ASP A 379 15.72 18.67 3.52
N GLY A 380 14.78 18.54 4.47
CA GLY A 380 15.08 18.34 5.89
C GLY A 380 15.48 16.90 6.24
N LEU A 381 15.33 15.94 5.31
CA LEU A 381 15.80 14.57 5.51
C LEU A 381 17.31 14.45 5.38
N GLU A 382 17.94 15.32 4.61
CA GLU A 382 19.38 15.36 4.39
C GLU A 382 20.05 16.38 5.31
N ASN A 383 21.12 15.98 6.01
CA ASN A 383 21.90 16.89 6.82
C ASN A 383 23.03 17.46 5.97
N THR A 384 22.94 18.74 5.61
CA THR A 384 23.92 19.43 4.78
C THR A 384 25.34 19.47 5.39
N GLU A 385 25.47 19.17 6.67
CA GLU A 385 26.75 19.25 7.39
C GLU A 385 27.52 17.92 7.52
N GLN A 386 26.89 16.76 7.29
CA GLN A 386 27.58 15.47 7.27
C GLN A 386 26.93 14.54 6.24
N SER A 387 27.68 14.21 5.18
CA SER A 387 27.34 13.17 4.20
C SER A 387 27.40 11.77 4.85
N ARG A 388 26.36 11.41 5.61
CA ARG A 388 26.16 10.07 6.15
C ARG A 388 24.71 9.66 5.95
N ILE A 389 24.50 8.36 5.68
CA ILE A 389 23.19 7.72 5.66
C ILE A 389 22.45 8.04 6.97
N ILE A 390 21.24 8.60 6.86
CA ILE A 390 20.51 9.14 8.01
C ILE A 390 19.55 8.10 8.56
N PHE A 391 18.82 7.38 7.70
CA PHE A 391 17.85 6.38 8.14
C PHE A 391 18.25 4.98 7.65
N PRO A 392 19.17 4.29 8.35
CA PRO A 392 19.65 2.98 7.94
C PRO A 392 18.57 1.89 8.01
N SER A 393 17.57 2.06 8.89
CA SER A 393 16.54 1.03 9.16
C SER A 393 15.20 1.30 8.48
N LEU A 394 15.05 2.44 7.78
CA LEU A 394 13.76 2.85 7.20
C LEU A 394 13.46 2.04 5.93
N THR A 395 12.40 1.24 5.99
CA THR A 395 11.94 0.36 4.91
C THR A 395 10.67 0.88 4.24
N ARG A 396 9.84 1.62 4.97
CA ARG A 396 8.55 2.12 4.48
C ARG A 396 8.44 3.63 4.66
N PHE A 397 8.17 4.33 3.56
CA PHE A 397 7.91 5.78 3.54
C PHE A 397 6.66 6.08 2.72
N GLU A 398 5.60 6.49 3.39
CA GLU A 398 4.32 6.82 2.76
C GLU A 398 3.89 8.24 3.12
N VAL A 399 3.59 9.05 2.11
CA VAL A 399 2.97 10.37 2.27
C VAL A 399 1.82 10.44 1.29
N ASP A 400 0.60 10.58 1.79
CA ASP A 400 -0.61 10.73 0.97
C ASP A 400 -1.39 11.95 1.46
N LEU A 401 -1.25 13.06 0.73
CA LEU A 401 -1.83 14.35 1.10
C LEU A 401 -2.52 15.00 -0.11
N PRO A 402 -3.70 15.61 0.07
CA PRO A 402 -4.45 16.20 -1.04
C PRO A 402 -3.83 17.48 -1.61
N GLN A 403 -3.24 18.37 -0.80
CA GLN A 403 -2.63 19.63 -1.29
C GLN A 403 -1.11 19.55 -1.44
N SER A 404 -0.39 19.01 -0.46
CA SER A 404 1.06 18.90 -0.36
C SER A 404 1.58 17.76 -1.24
N ARG A 405 1.45 17.94 -2.55
CA ARG A 405 1.68 16.90 -3.57
C ARG A 405 2.71 17.28 -4.64
N ILE A 406 3.19 18.53 -4.65
CA ILE A 406 4.22 18.96 -5.61
C ILE A 406 5.58 18.51 -5.07
N LEU A 407 6.21 17.59 -5.77
CA LEU A 407 7.56 17.06 -5.51
C LEU A 407 8.47 17.39 -6.69
N LEU A 408 9.75 17.62 -6.43
CA LEU A 408 10.78 17.80 -7.47
C LEU A 408 11.72 16.59 -7.52
N ASP A 409 12.48 16.46 -8.61
CA ASP A 409 13.51 15.41 -8.73
C ASP A 409 14.57 15.52 -7.60
N GLN A 410 14.85 16.73 -7.14
CA GLN A 410 15.73 17.00 -6.00
C GLN A 410 15.19 16.40 -4.68
N ASP A 411 13.86 16.41 -4.49
CA ASP A 411 13.23 15.83 -3.29
C ASP A 411 13.37 14.30 -3.28
N LEU A 412 13.31 13.65 -4.46
CA LEU A 412 13.60 12.22 -4.60
C LEU A 412 15.07 11.90 -4.38
N GLN A 413 15.98 12.78 -4.81
CA GLN A 413 17.40 12.64 -4.53
C GLN A 413 17.68 12.68 -3.02
N HIS A 414 17.10 13.64 -2.29
CA HIS A 414 17.22 13.71 -0.83
C HIS A 414 16.69 12.44 -0.14
N LEU A 415 15.59 11.87 -0.64
CA LEU A 415 15.06 10.61 -0.12
C LEU A 415 16.02 9.44 -0.39
N ALA A 416 16.61 9.40 -1.59
CA ALA A 416 17.55 8.36 -2.01
C ALA A 416 18.85 8.38 -1.19
N THR A 417 19.39 9.57 -0.89
CA THR A 417 20.63 9.73 -0.11
C THR A 417 20.39 9.47 1.38
N ALA A 418 19.26 9.90 1.92
CA ALA A 418 18.93 9.72 3.33
C ALA A 418 18.57 8.27 3.70
N CYS A 419 17.90 7.54 2.80
CA CYS A 419 17.20 6.28 3.11
C CYS A 419 17.52 5.14 2.11
N PRO A 420 18.70 4.50 2.17
CA PRO A 420 19.14 3.51 1.17
C PRO A 420 18.41 2.15 1.22
N ASN A 421 17.81 1.81 2.36
CA ASN A 421 17.15 0.52 2.58
C ASN A 421 15.62 0.56 2.36
N LEU A 422 15.11 1.59 1.69
CA LEU A 422 13.68 1.70 1.37
C LEU A 422 13.21 0.54 0.50
N GLU A 423 12.08 -0.04 0.88
CA GLU A 423 11.40 -1.16 0.22
C GLU A 423 10.06 -0.73 -0.38
N VAL A 424 9.32 0.13 0.33
CA VAL A 424 8.02 0.66 -0.06
C VAL A 424 8.02 2.18 0.02
N VAL A 425 7.77 2.83 -1.12
CA VAL A 425 7.60 4.28 -1.20
C VAL A 425 6.25 4.59 -1.83
N LYS A 426 5.42 5.40 -1.14
CA LYS A 426 4.19 5.96 -1.69
C LYS A 426 4.16 7.46 -1.50
N LEU A 427 4.06 8.20 -2.60
CA LEU A 427 4.11 9.65 -2.64
C LEU A 427 2.89 10.16 -3.41
N CYS A 428 1.87 10.55 -2.64
CA CYS A 428 0.58 11.09 -3.08
C CYS A 428 -0.02 10.34 -4.29
N PRO A 429 -0.21 9.00 -4.20
CA PRO A 429 -0.63 8.15 -5.32
C PRO A 429 -1.98 8.53 -5.93
N LEU A 430 -2.84 9.18 -5.14
CA LEU A 430 -4.19 9.58 -5.52
C LEU A 430 -4.31 11.07 -5.84
N SER A 431 -3.19 11.81 -5.89
CA SER A 431 -3.20 13.24 -6.23
C SER A 431 -3.66 13.49 -7.67
N ARG A 432 -4.33 14.63 -7.88
CA ARG A 432 -5.08 14.94 -9.11
C ARG A 432 -4.39 16.02 -9.94
N TRP A 433 -4.05 15.76 -11.20
CA TRP A 433 -3.28 16.70 -12.03
C TRP A 433 -4.10 17.18 -13.24
N PRO A 434 -5.07 18.11 -13.06
CA PRO A 434 -5.86 18.63 -14.16
C PRO A 434 -5.01 19.54 -15.06
N LEU A 435 -5.38 19.60 -16.34
CA LEU A 435 -4.64 20.35 -17.38
C LEU A 435 -4.33 21.80 -16.99
N GLN A 436 -5.26 22.47 -16.30
CA GLN A 436 -5.15 23.88 -15.90
C GLN A 436 -4.00 24.17 -14.91
N PHE A 437 -3.59 23.20 -14.08
CA PHE A 437 -2.49 23.36 -13.13
C PHE A 437 -1.17 22.76 -13.63
N GLY A 438 -1.20 22.18 -14.84
CA GLY A 438 -0.05 21.55 -15.47
C GLY A 438 0.30 20.18 -14.90
N PRO A 439 1.39 19.58 -15.42
CA PRO A 439 1.80 18.24 -15.06
C PRO A 439 2.46 18.14 -13.68
N PRO A 440 2.60 16.90 -13.16
CA PRO A 440 3.55 16.62 -12.08
C PRO A 440 4.94 17.17 -12.39
N LYS A 441 5.70 17.56 -11.36
CA LYS A 441 7.05 18.12 -11.55
C LYS A 441 8.17 17.08 -11.48
N VAL A 442 7.87 15.89 -10.96
CA VAL A 442 8.80 14.75 -10.94
C VAL A 442 8.89 14.13 -12.32
N THR A 443 10.10 13.83 -12.76
CA THR A 443 10.38 13.22 -14.06
C THR A 443 10.90 11.78 -13.93
N LEU A 444 11.12 11.11 -15.06
CA LEU A 444 11.80 9.81 -15.09
C LEU A 444 13.23 9.88 -14.51
N THR A 445 13.90 11.04 -14.60
CA THR A 445 15.22 11.25 -14.00
C THR A 445 15.16 11.12 -12.49
N GLY A 446 14.16 11.74 -11.85
CA GLY A 446 13.97 11.61 -10.40
C GLY A 446 13.73 10.17 -9.95
N LEU A 447 13.01 9.36 -10.74
CA LEU A 447 12.81 7.94 -10.45
C LEU A 447 14.09 7.12 -10.56
N ALA A 448 14.91 7.41 -11.57
CA ALA A 448 16.22 6.76 -11.76
C ALA A 448 17.17 7.07 -10.59
N LEU A 449 17.19 8.33 -10.10
CA LEU A 449 17.95 8.71 -8.91
C LEU A 449 17.48 7.96 -7.66
N LEU A 450 16.17 7.84 -7.46
CA LEU A 450 15.59 7.12 -6.34
C LEU A 450 15.96 5.63 -6.36
N THR A 451 15.83 5.00 -7.51
CA THR A 451 16.13 3.57 -7.68
C THR A 451 17.63 3.25 -7.60
N ALA A 452 18.49 4.17 -8.01
CA ALA A 452 19.94 4.07 -7.85
C ALA A 452 20.34 4.04 -6.36
N GLY A 453 19.75 4.92 -5.54
CA GLY A 453 20.03 5.01 -4.10
C GLY A 453 19.33 3.92 -3.28
N CYS A 454 18.11 3.54 -3.63
CA CYS A 454 17.28 2.58 -2.89
C CYS A 454 17.21 1.21 -3.58
N ARG A 455 18.27 0.40 -3.45
CA ARG A 455 18.40 -0.88 -4.18
C ARG A 455 17.37 -1.96 -3.78
N ARG A 456 16.75 -1.84 -2.62
CA ARG A 456 15.72 -2.77 -2.11
C ARG A 456 14.29 -2.34 -2.44
N LEU A 457 14.11 -1.24 -3.17
CA LEU A 457 12.79 -0.69 -3.49
C LEU A 457 12.02 -1.66 -4.40
N TYR A 458 10.95 -2.25 -3.88
CA TYR A 458 10.09 -3.18 -4.63
C TYR A 458 8.72 -2.59 -4.98
N THR A 459 8.21 -1.64 -4.19
CA THR A 459 6.94 -0.94 -4.47
C THR A 459 7.16 0.57 -4.52
N LEU A 460 6.80 1.19 -5.64
CA LEU A 460 6.85 2.65 -5.82
C LEU A 460 5.51 3.18 -6.32
N HIS A 461 4.88 4.07 -5.57
CA HIS A 461 3.70 4.79 -6.03
C HIS A 461 4.00 6.29 -6.10
N ILE A 462 3.94 6.88 -7.29
CA ILE A 462 4.22 8.31 -7.47
C ILE A 462 3.69 8.81 -8.82
N PRO A 463 3.00 9.95 -8.88
CA PRO A 463 2.68 10.62 -10.13
C PRO A 463 3.89 11.37 -10.71
N ILE A 464 4.13 11.19 -12.01
CA ILE A 464 5.25 11.77 -12.74
C ILE A 464 4.80 12.44 -14.04
N HIS A 465 5.67 13.28 -14.57
CA HIS A 465 5.65 13.74 -15.95
C HIS A 465 6.68 12.96 -16.76
N ALA A 466 6.19 12.03 -17.58
CA ALA A 466 7.01 11.25 -18.48
C ALA A 466 7.13 11.96 -19.84
N SER A 467 7.96 13.00 -19.89
CA SER A 467 8.42 13.62 -21.13
C SER A 467 9.66 12.92 -21.68
N ARG A 468 9.96 13.18 -22.95
CA ARG A 468 11.23 12.77 -23.55
C ARG A 468 12.39 13.44 -22.80
N THR A 469 13.38 12.65 -22.43
CA THR A 469 14.58 13.11 -21.71
C THR A 469 15.83 12.63 -22.44
N GLU A 470 16.75 13.55 -22.75
CA GLU A 470 18.05 13.22 -23.35
C GLU A 470 19.12 12.91 -22.30
N ASN A 471 18.72 12.76 -21.02
CA ASN A 471 19.64 12.55 -19.93
C ASN A 471 20.30 11.16 -20.04
N PRO A 472 21.62 11.07 -20.30
CA PRO A 472 22.30 9.79 -20.52
C PRO A 472 22.30 8.90 -19.26
N THR A 473 22.17 9.49 -18.07
CA THR A 473 22.14 8.79 -16.78
C THR A 473 21.02 7.77 -16.65
N LEU A 474 19.94 7.92 -17.43
CA LEU A 474 18.82 6.97 -17.48
C LEU A 474 19.17 5.61 -18.09
N PHE A 475 20.31 5.52 -18.80
CA PHE A 475 20.81 4.30 -19.42
C PHE A 475 22.03 3.71 -18.69
N GLU A 476 22.39 4.29 -17.54
CA GLU A 476 23.45 3.74 -16.70
C GLU A 476 22.94 2.51 -15.94
N ILE A 477 23.74 1.44 -15.90
CA ILE A 477 23.37 0.22 -15.18
C ILE A 477 23.16 0.49 -13.69
N GLU A 478 23.84 1.49 -13.13
CA GLU A 478 23.75 1.88 -11.72
C GLU A 478 22.38 2.43 -11.33
N THR A 479 21.63 3.00 -12.29
CA THR A 479 20.27 3.49 -12.08
C THR A 479 19.21 2.41 -12.31
N SER A 480 19.62 1.20 -12.70
CA SER A 480 18.71 0.08 -12.92
C SER A 480 18.35 -0.62 -11.61
N SER A 481 17.07 -0.58 -11.24
CA SER A 481 16.53 -1.35 -10.13
C SER A 481 16.42 -2.83 -10.48
N ARG A 482 16.95 -3.68 -9.61
CA ARG A 482 16.75 -5.13 -9.66
C ARG A 482 15.54 -5.62 -8.86
N SER A 483 14.99 -4.76 -8.01
CA SER A 483 14.00 -5.14 -6.99
C SER A 483 12.61 -4.59 -7.29
N LEU A 484 12.49 -3.56 -8.13
CA LEU A 484 11.23 -2.87 -8.39
C LEU A 484 10.27 -3.77 -9.17
N SER A 485 9.20 -4.23 -8.51
CA SER A 485 8.18 -5.11 -9.09
C SER A 485 6.86 -4.40 -9.34
N THR A 486 6.52 -3.39 -8.52
CA THR A 486 5.26 -2.65 -8.61
C THR A 486 5.49 -1.14 -8.74
N LEU A 487 4.96 -0.56 -9.83
CA LEU A 487 5.00 0.86 -10.11
C LEU A 487 3.57 1.38 -10.33
N HIS A 488 3.11 2.27 -9.45
CA HIS A 488 1.80 2.89 -9.54
C HIS A 488 1.93 4.40 -9.84
N LEU A 489 1.52 4.78 -11.04
CA LEU A 489 1.72 6.11 -11.58
C LEU A 489 0.56 7.08 -11.34
N GLY A 490 -0.57 6.63 -10.81
CA GLY A 490 -1.71 7.52 -10.52
C GLY A 490 -2.14 8.34 -11.74
N HIS A 491 -2.30 9.66 -11.57
CA HIS A 491 -2.59 10.63 -12.64
C HIS A 491 -1.31 11.16 -13.33
N SER A 492 -0.39 10.28 -13.70
CA SER A 492 0.84 10.66 -14.41
C SER A 492 0.57 11.11 -15.84
N TRP A 493 1.37 12.05 -16.33
CA TRP A 493 1.35 12.50 -17.72
C TRP A 493 2.40 11.73 -18.53
N VAL A 494 2.09 11.49 -19.80
CA VAL A 494 2.99 10.84 -20.76
C VAL A 494 2.85 11.51 -22.11
N GLU A 495 3.98 11.89 -22.70
CA GLU A 495 4.06 12.54 -24.00
C GLU A 495 4.43 11.54 -25.11
N ASP A 496 5.51 10.77 -24.89
CA ASP A 496 6.03 9.78 -25.84
C ASP A 496 6.02 8.37 -25.21
N PRO A 497 4.94 7.59 -25.39
CA PRO A 497 4.83 6.24 -24.83
C PRO A 497 5.98 5.30 -25.22
N PHE A 498 6.51 5.42 -26.44
CA PHE A 498 7.53 4.50 -26.93
C PHE A 498 8.87 4.75 -26.23
N ASN A 499 9.29 6.01 -26.19
CA ASN A 499 10.56 6.39 -25.55
C ASN A 499 10.53 6.16 -24.03
N VAL A 500 9.39 6.45 -23.39
CA VAL A 500 9.16 6.14 -21.98
C VAL A 500 9.26 4.63 -21.72
N SER A 501 8.74 3.79 -22.62
CA SER A 501 8.86 2.33 -22.52
C SER A 501 10.31 1.85 -22.64
N ILE A 502 11.12 2.47 -23.51
CA ILE A 502 12.55 2.20 -23.63
C ILE A 502 13.27 2.52 -22.31
N HIS A 503 13.04 3.70 -21.74
CA HIS A 503 13.63 4.08 -20.45
C HIS A 503 13.19 3.13 -19.33
N LEU A 504 11.88 2.84 -19.21
CA LEU A 504 11.32 1.89 -18.24
C LEU A 504 11.94 0.50 -18.35
N SER A 505 12.13 -0.02 -19.57
CA SER A 505 12.75 -1.32 -19.79
C SER A 505 14.19 -1.38 -19.27
N HIS A 506 14.91 -0.24 -19.29
CA HIS A 506 16.27 -0.15 -18.80
C HIS A 506 16.31 0.01 -17.28
N PHE A 507 15.58 0.97 -16.73
CA PHE A 507 15.66 1.28 -15.31
C PHE A 507 14.92 0.26 -14.44
N ALA A 508 13.82 -0.35 -14.92
CA ALA A 508 13.01 -1.33 -14.19
C ALA A 508 12.72 -2.58 -15.04
N PRO A 509 13.76 -3.38 -15.35
CA PRO A 509 13.64 -4.56 -16.21
C PRO A 509 12.77 -5.68 -15.63
N TYR A 510 12.60 -5.74 -14.30
CA TYR A 510 11.82 -6.76 -13.58
C TYR A 510 10.46 -6.24 -13.09
N LEU A 511 9.95 -5.16 -13.70
CA LEU A 511 8.66 -4.60 -13.33
C LEU A 511 7.52 -5.52 -13.78
N ASP A 512 6.81 -6.10 -12.82
CA ASP A 512 5.67 -7.01 -13.06
C ASP A 512 4.33 -6.26 -13.19
N ASN A 513 4.16 -5.18 -12.42
CA ASN A 513 2.87 -4.54 -12.25
C ASN A 513 2.96 -3.03 -12.45
N LEU A 514 2.55 -2.58 -13.63
CA LEU A 514 2.39 -1.16 -13.97
C LEU A 514 0.92 -0.76 -13.80
N LYS A 515 0.65 0.06 -12.78
CA LYS A 515 -0.70 0.59 -12.50
C LYS A 515 -0.76 2.08 -12.79
N PHE A 516 -1.87 2.51 -13.36
CA PHE A 516 -2.16 3.91 -13.65
C PHE A 516 -3.67 4.13 -13.56
N PHE A 517 -4.10 5.39 -13.45
CA PHE A 517 -5.50 5.72 -13.24
C PHE A 517 -6.34 5.55 -14.51
N ARG A 518 -7.51 4.90 -14.41
CA ARG A 518 -8.40 4.56 -15.56
C ARG A 518 -9.84 5.05 -15.43
N GLU A 519 -10.22 5.67 -14.31
CA GLU A 519 -11.64 6.00 -14.06
C GLU A 519 -12.03 7.32 -14.76
N LYS A 520 -12.93 7.22 -15.74
CA LYS A 520 -13.39 8.36 -16.54
C LYS A 520 -14.16 9.43 -15.73
N ASN A 521 -14.72 9.05 -14.59
CA ASN A 521 -15.61 9.92 -13.80
C ASN A 521 -14.88 10.80 -12.78
N ARG A 522 -13.55 10.69 -12.65
CA ARG A 522 -12.81 11.43 -11.62
C ARG A 522 -12.29 12.77 -12.14
N PRO A 523 -12.40 13.88 -11.37
CA PRO A 523 -11.86 15.19 -11.75
C PRO A 523 -10.34 15.13 -11.99
N GLY A 524 -9.87 15.69 -13.10
CA GLY A 524 -8.45 15.64 -13.51
C GLY A 524 -8.06 14.38 -14.29
N TYR A 525 -9.03 13.54 -14.68
CA TYR A 525 -8.81 12.49 -15.67
C TYR A 525 -8.53 13.11 -17.05
N VAL A 526 -7.41 12.73 -17.66
CA VAL A 526 -7.04 13.12 -19.02
C VAL A 526 -6.91 11.84 -19.86
N GLU A 527 -7.87 11.63 -20.76
CA GLU A 527 -7.97 10.39 -21.54
C GLU A 527 -6.72 10.11 -22.38
N ALA A 528 -6.12 11.17 -22.95
CA ALA A 528 -4.90 11.06 -23.75
C ALA A 528 -3.73 10.40 -22.98
N HIS A 529 -3.50 10.81 -21.73
CA HIS A 529 -2.42 10.23 -20.92
C HIS A 529 -2.76 8.82 -20.42
N SER A 530 -4.03 8.53 -20.10
CA SER A 530 -4.47 7.16 -19.78
C SER A 530 -4.21 6.21 -20.95
N LEU A 531 -4.55 6.62 -22.18
CA LEU A 531 -4.26 5.86 -23.40
C LEU A 531 -2.76 5.73 -23.66
N GLY A 532 -1.99 6.78 -23.40
CA GLY A 532 -0.52 6.73 -23.49
C GLY A 532 0.09 5.70 -22.54
N TRP A 533 -0.32 5.67 -21.27
CA TRP A 533 0.14 4.67 -20.30
C TRP A 533 -0.34 3.26 -20.61
N GLN A 534 -1.51 3.11 -21.24
CA GLN A 534 -1.95 1.83 -21.78
C GLN A 534 -0.99 1.33 -22.86
N ARG A 535 -0.60 2.17 -23.82
CA ARG A 535 0.40 1.79 -24.84
C ARG A 535 1.75 1.43 -24.21
N VAL A 536 2.20 2.18 -23.20
CA VAL A 536 3.40 1.81 -22.43
C VAL A 536 3.27 0.41 -21.84
N SER A 537 2.13 0.09 -21.21
CA SER A 537 1.92 -1.22 -20.60
C SER A 537 1.89 -2.39 -21.61
N GLU A 538 1.54 -2.11 -22.86
CA GLU A 538 1.53 -3.09 -23.95
C GLU A 538 2.94 -3.31 -24.52
N ILE A 539 3.75 -2.24 -24.66
CA ILE A 539 5.09 -2.28 -25.27
C ILE A 539 6.17 -2.76 -24.28
N LEU A 540 6.06 -2.34 -23.01
CA LEU A 540 7.09 -2.53 -22.00
C LEU A 540 7.57 -4.00 -21.83
N PRO A 541 6.69 -5.01 -21.75
CA PRO A 541 7.11 -6.40 -21.53
C PRO A 541 8.06 -6.93 -22.62
N GLN A 542 7.83 -6.53 -23.88
CA GLN A 542 8.68 -6.95 -25.00
C GLN A 542 10.07 -6.32 -24.91
N LEU A 543 10.14 -5.04 -24.58
CA LEU A 543 11.41 -4.33 -24.40
C LEU A 543 12.18 -4.83 -23.17
N GLN A 544 11.49 -5.18 -22.08
CA GLN A 544 12.12 -5.79 -20.91
C GLN A 544 12.77 -7.14 -21.26
N GLN A 545 12.08 -8.00 -22.01
CA GLN A 545 12.65 -9.27 -22.46
C GLN A 545 13.90 -9.08 -23.32
N LEU A 546 13.87 -8.13 -24.26
CA LEU A 546 15.02 -7.78 -25.09
C LEU A 546 16.19 -7.27 -24.22
N ARG A 547 15.92 -6.36 -23.29
CA ARG A 547 16.93 -5.80 -22.38
C ARG A 547 17.56 -6.87 -21.48
N LEU A 548 16.77 -7.80 -20.97
CA LEU A 548 17.27 -8.91 -20.16
C LEU A 548 18.14 -9.87 -20.97
N HIS A 549 17.77 -10.16 -22.23
CA HIS A 549 18.61 -10.93 -23.14
C HIS A 549 19.95 -10.22 -23.41
N GLU A 550 19.94 -8.94 -23.77
CA GLU A 550 21.16 -8.14 -23.99
C GLU A 550 22.11 -8.22 -22.78
N ARG A 551 21.58 -8.01 -21.57
CA ARG A 551 22.36 -8.04 -20.32
C ARG A 551 22.95 -9.43 -20.03
N SER A 552 22.22 -10.50 -20.34
CA SER A 552 22.72 -11.86 -20.18
C SER A 552 23.88 -12.16 -21.13
N HIS A 553 23.83 -11.68 -22.38
CA HIS A 553 24.89 -11.86 -23.36
C HIS A 553 26.14 -11.06 -23.03
N SER A 554 26.00 -9.81 -22.54
CA SER A 554 27.14 -8.99 -22.12
C SER A 554 27.91 -9.59 -20.93
N GLN A 555 27.23 -10.29 -20.02
CA GLN A 555 27.90 -10.98 -18.90
C GLN A 555 28.73 -12.19 -19.35
N VAL A 556 28.32 -12.88 -20.41
CA VAL A 556 29.04 -14.04 -20.97
C VAL A 556 30.33 -13.64 -21.70
N HIS A 557 30.47 -12.38 -22.13
CA HIS A 557 31.66 -11.86 -22.82
C HIS A 557 32.58 -10.99 -21.93
N GLY A 558 32.32 -10.92 -20.62
CA GLY A 558 33.05 -10.07 -19.67
C GLY A 558 34.38 -10.61 -19.12
N PHE A 559 34.90 -11.75 -19.59
CA PHE A 559 36.19 -12.30 -19.17
C PHE A 559 37.18 -12.46 -20.34
N THR A 560 37.66 -11.33 -20.86
CA THR A 560 38.99 -11.20 -21.47
C THR A 560 39.46 -9.76 -21.37
N ARG A 561 39.55 -9.21 -20.14
CA ARG A 561 40.46 -8.09 -19.90
C ARG A 561 41.82 -8.72 -19.60
N ARG A 562 42.66 -8.87 -20.63
CA ARG A 562 44.09 -9.19 -20.46
C ARG A 562 44.64 -8.16 -19.47
N SER A 563 45.14 -8.62 -18.32
CA SER A 563 45.98 -7.76 -17.48
C SER A 563 47.21 -7.40 -18.30
N GLU A 564 47.39 -6.14 -18.64
CA GLU A 564 48.72 -5.67 -19.01
C GLU A 564 49.60 -5.82 -17.78
N THR A 565 50.46 -6.83 -17.82
CA THR A 565 51.58 -6.95 -16.88
C THR A 565 52.48 -5.74 -17.06
N PRO A 566 52.92 -5.07 -15.98
CA PRO A 566 53.87 -3.98 -16.09
C PRO A 566 55.21 -4.57 -16.55
N SER A 567 55.64 -4.23 -17.77
CA SER A 567 56.97 -4.59 -18.25
C SER A 567 57.99 -3.61 -17.67
N ASP A 568 58.73 -4.08 -16.68
CA ASP A 568 59.97 -3.47 -16.19
C ASP A 568 61.05 -3.39 -17.29
N PRO A 569 62.04 -2.49 -17.14
CA PRO A 569 62.86 -2.00 -18.25
C PRO A 569 63.93 -3.00 -18.72
N ALA A 570 64.32 -2.81 -19.98
CA ALA A 570 65.23 -3.65 -20.75
C ALA A 570 66.57 -3.95 -20.06
N SER A 571 66.96 -5.22 -20.07
CA SER A 571 68.34 -5.66 -19.92
C SER A 571 68.81 -6.40 -21.19
N SER A 572 70.09 -6.22 -21.50
CA SER A 572 70.74 -6.43 -22.79
C SER A 572 70.86 -7.91 -23.21
N PRO A 573 70.97 -8.21 -24.53
CA PRO A 573 70.98 -9.59 -25.01
C PRO A 573 72.34 -10.26 -24.84
N SER A 574 72.36 -11.45 -24.26
CA SER A 574 73.50 -12.37 -24.32
C SER A 574 73.31 -13.35 -25.49
N TYR A 575 74.31 -13.40 -26.36
CA TYR A 575 74.35 -14.32 -27.50
C TYR A 575 74.72 -15.73 -27.03
N VAL A 576 73.87 -16.72 -27.33
CA VAL A 576 74.30 -18.12 -27.45
C VAL A 576 73.71 -18.67 -28.75
N ARG A 577 74.60 -18.97 -29.71
CA ARG A 577 74.31 -19.74 -30.92
C ARG A 577 74.24 -21.22 -30.56
N LEU A 578 73.21 -21.92 -31.02
CA LEU A 578 73.31 -23.34 -31.33
C LEU A 578 72.83 -23.60 -32.77
N PRO A 579 73.44 -24.56 -33.50
CA PRO A 579 73.34 -24.68 -34.95
C PRO A 579 72.35 -25.76 -35.38
N GLY A 580 71.64 -25.53 -36.49
CA GLY A 580 70.84 -26.56 -37.14
C GLY A 580 69.52 -26.06 -37.71
N THR A 581 69.59 -25.28 -38.78
CA THR A 581 68.44 -24.97 -39.64
C THR A 581 68.36 -25.96 -40.80
N PRO A 582 67.15 -26.42 -41.14
CA PRO A 582 66.68 -26.47 -42.52
C PRO A 582 65.55 -25.45 -42.75
N PRO A 583 65.22 -25.13 -44.02
CA PRO A 583 64.97 -23.76 -44.45
C PRO A 583 63.57 -23.23 -44.09
N LEU A 584 63.54 -21.96 -43.69
CA LEU A 584 62.33 -21.16 -43.48
C LEU A 584 61.65 -20.86 -44.83
N LEU A 585 60.40 -21.32 -44.97
CA LEU A 585 59.45 -20.79 -45.94
C LEU A 585 59.25 -19.29 -45.67
N LYS A 586 59.49 -18.48 -46.69
CA LYS A 586 59.35 -17.02 -46.65
C LYS A 586 57.87 -16.65 -46.73
N SER A 587 57.14 -16.68 -45.61
CA SER A 587 55.83 -16.04 -45.53
C SER A 587 56.01 -14.54 -45.30
N VAL A 588 55.72 -13.74 -46.32
CA VAL A 588 55.63 -12.28 -46.19
C VAL A 588 54.25 -11.95 -45.64
N SER A 589 54.15 -11.55 -44.37
CA SER A 589 52.94 -10.89 -43.86
C SER A 589 52.99 -9.42 -44.29
N ARG A 590 52.26 -9.07 -45.36
CA ARG A 590 51.97 -7.65 -45.65
C ARG A 590 50.86 -7.20 -44.69
N ALA A 591 51.24 -6.45 -43.66
CA ALA A 591 50.27 -5.63 -42.93
C ALA A 591 49.96 -4.40 -43.78
N VAL A 592 48.70 -4.23 -44.18
CA VAL A 592 48.23 -2.97 -44.77
C VAL A 592 47.91 -2.04 -43.60
N GLN A 593 48.81 -1.10 -43.35
CA GLN A 593 48.57 0.00 -42.42
C GLN A 593 47.74 1.05 -43.17
N ALA A 594 46.41 0.97 -43.06
CA ALA A 594 45.53 2.01 -43.57
C ALA A 594 45.45 3.14 -42.54
N THR A 595 46.29 4.16 -42.70
CA THR A 595 46.14 5.44 -42.01
C THR A 595 45.23 6.34 -42.86
N PRO A 596 43.99 6.63 -42.45
CA PRO A 596 43.16 7.59 -43.18
C PRO A 596 43.76 8.99 -43.02
N MET A 597 44.09 9.64 -44.13
CA MET A 597 44.45 11.06 -44.13
C MET A 597 43.18 11.91 -43.95
N THR A 598 43.01 12.50 -42.78
CA THR A 598 42.01 13.56 -42.54
C THR A 598 42.55 14.89 -43.05
N LYS A 599 41.84 15.52 -43.98
CA LYS A 599 42.02 16.94 -44.31
C LYS A 599 40.97 17.74 -43.55
N ASP A 600 41.42 18.61 -42.65
CA ASP A 600 40.57 19.57 -41.95
C ASP A 600 40.04 20.62 -42.92
N PHE A 601 38.71 20.71 -43.05
CA PHE A 601 38.04 21.83 -43.70
C PHE A 601 37.36 22.68 -42.62
N GLY A 602 38.02 23.76 -42.21
CA GLY A 602 37.43 24.79 -41.38
C GLY A 602 36.53 25.70 -42.22
N THR A 603 35.22 25.63 -42.02
CA THR A 603 34.27 26.58 -42.64
C THR A 603 34.10 27.77 -41.70
N GLN A 604 34.67 28.93 -42.06
CA GLN A 604 34.36 30.20 -41.38
C GLN A 604 33.00 30.71 -41.82
N THR A 605 31.97 30.50 -41.01
CA THR A 605 30.67 31.17 -41.17
C THR A 605 30.78 32.61 -40.65
N LYS A 606 30.91 33.56 -41.57
CA LYS A 606 30.74 34.99 -41.29
C LYS A 606 29.28 35.36 -41.54
N VAL A 607 28.52 35.59 -40.47
CA VAL A 607 27.11 36.01 -40.54
C VAL A 607 27.06 37.46 -41.03
N ASN A 608 26.60 37.66 -42.27
CA ASN A 608 26.25 38.99 -42.79
C ASN A 608 24.72 39.12 -42.79
N VAL A 609 24.21 39.96 -41.91
CA VAL A 609 22.80 40.34 -41.85
C VAL A 609 22.52 41.31 -43.00
N ARG A 610 21.67 40.93 -43.96
CA ARG A 610 21.09 41.85 -44.95
C ARG A 610 19.57 41.84 -44.85
N HIS A 611 19.02 43.03 -44.64
CA HIS A 611 17.59 43.29 -44.56
C HIS A 611 16.91 42.99 -45.90
N LYS A 612 15.81 42.23 -45.84
CA LYS A 612 14.91 41.98 -46.98
C LYS A 612 14.06 43.22 -47.22
N ASN A 613 14.29 43.91 -48.33
CA ASN A 613 13.26 44.72 -48.98
C ASN A 613 12.81 44.01 -50.26
N ILE A 614 11.52 43.71 -50.32
CA ILE A 614 10.83 43.08 -51.43
C ILE A 614 10.69 44.13 -52.55
N SER A 615 11.16 43.80 -53.75
CA SER A 615 10.81 44.55 -54.96
C SER A 615 10.51 43.57 -56.08
N THR A 616 9.26 43.65 -56.55
CA THR A 616 8.65 42.88 -57.62
C THR A 616 8.97 43.50 -58.97
N LYS A 617 9.74 42.81 -59.84
CA LYS A 617 9.74 43.03 -61.28
C LYS A 617 9.87 41.70 -62.04
N PRO A 618 9.10 41.49 -63.13
CA PRO A 618 9.12 40.25 -63.90
C PRO A 618 10.36 40.17 -64.80
N VAL A 619 10.79 38.93 -65.04
CA VAL A 619 11.93 38.53 -65.88
C VAL A 619 11.62 38.77 -67.37
N PRO A 620 12.50 39.42 -68.14
CA PRO A 620 12.42 39.45 -69.61
C PRO A 620 12.84 38.12 -70.24
N SER A 621 12.20 37.80 -71.36
CA SER A 621 12.07 36.52 -72.05
C SER A 621 13.32 35.90 -72.71
N ASP A 622 14.54 36.32 -72.37
CA ASP A 622 15.70 36.04 -73.22
C ASP A 622 16.85 35.32 -72.47
N MET A 623 16.54 34.21 -71.79
CA MET A 623 17.58 33.28 -71.31
C MET A 623 17.36 31.87 -71.88
N ARG A 624 18.33 31.45 -72.70
CA ARG A 624 18.50 30.07 -73.17
C ARG A 624 19.28 29.30 -72.11
N ASP A 625 18.68 28.24 -71.59
CA ASP A 625 19.36 27.26 -70.75
C ASP A 625 20.12 26.26 -71.63
N GLU A 626 21.45 26.35 -71.64
CA GLU A 626 22.32 25.25 -72.06
C GLU A 626 22.71 24.45 -70.80
N ALA A 627 22.14 23.26 -70.65
CA ALA A 627 22.44 22.34 -69.57
C ALA A 627 23.64 21.45 -69.94
N VAL A 628 24.69 21.45 -69.12
CA VAL A 628 25.80 20.49 -69.19
C VAL A 628 25.43 19.27 -68.34
N ASP A 629 25.28 18.11 -68.99
CA ASP A 629 24.98 16.81 -68.38
C ASP A 629 26.23 16.28 -67.63
N ALA A 630 26.10 16.10 -66.31
CA ALA A 630 27.14 15.49 -65.47
C ALA A 630 26.58 14.19 -64.87
N ARG A 631 26.79 13.07 -65.57
CA ARG A 631 26.45 11.73 -65.06
C ARG A 631 27.67 11.12 -64.35
N PRO A 632 27.59 10.82 -63.04
CA PRO A 632 28.63 10.05 -62.37
C PRO A 632 28.52 8.57 -62.75
N PHE A 633 29.64 7.99 -63.16
CA PHE A 633 29.81 6.58 -63.48
C PHE A 633 29.86 5.76 -62.19
N VAL A 634 28.87 4.89 -61.95
CA VAL A 634 28.83 3.97 -60.81
C VAL A 634 29.12 2.55 -61.30
N ARG A 635 30.08 1.88 -60.67
CA ARG A 635 30.46 0.48 -60.95
C ARG A 635 30.01 -0.36 -59.77
N ASP A 636 29.01 -1.21 -59.98
CA ASP A 636 28.54 -2.17 -58.98
C ASP A 636 29.42 -3.43 -58.98
N GLU A 637 30.04 -3.74 -57.85
CA GLU A 637 30.62 -5.05 -57.58
C GLU A 637 29.70 -5.81 -56.61
N GLN A 638 29.17 -6.96 -57.06
CA GLN A 638 28.36 -7.85 -56.23
C GLN A 638 29.26 -8.93 -55.58
N ILE A 639 29.08 -9.14 -54.28
CA ILE A 639 29.67 -10.25 -53.54
C ILE A 639 28.59 -11.32 -53.35
N ASP A 640 28.75 -12.45 -54.02
CA ASP A 640 27.81 -13.58 -54.02
C ASP A 640 28.05 -14.45 -52.77
N VAL A 641 27.23 -14.29 -51.73
CA VAL A 641 27.26 -15.14 -50.52
C VAL A 641 26.12 -16.16 -50.60
N ARG A 642 26.45 -17.43 -50.86
CA ARG A 642 25.49 -18.55 -50.82
C ARG A 642 25.40 -19.15 -49.41
N PRO A 643 24.26 -19.06 -48.69
CA PRO A 643 24.07 -19.82 -47.46
C PRO A 643 23.77 -21.29 -47.79
N LYS A 644 24.49 -22.22 -47.14
CA LYS A 644 24.17 -23.66 -47.20
C LYS A 644 22.92 -23.94 -46.38
N VAL A 645 21.82 -24.26 -47.05
CA VAL A 645 20.60 -24.80 -46.43
C VAL A 645 20.78 -26.31 -46.27
N ALA A 646 20.63 -26.81 -45.04
CA ALA A 646 20.52 -28.24 -44.76
C ALA A 646 19.06 -28.53 -44.39
N GLU A 647 18.34 -29.23 -45.27
CA GLU A 647 17.01 -29.75 -44.99
C GLU A 647 17.11 -30.94 -44.03
N ARG A 648 16.34 -30.89 -42.95
CA ARG A 648 16.16 -32.03 -42.03
C ARG A 648 14.66 -32.31 -41.97
N ALA A 649 14.23 -33.35 -42.69
CA ALA A 649 12.84 -33.78 -42.69
C ALA A 649 12.46 -34.38 -41.31
N VAL A 650 11.33 -33.94 -40.76
CA VAL A 650 10.66 -34.55 -39.61
C VAL A 650 9.30 -35.05 -40.11
N GLU A 651 9.14 -36.37 -40.22
CA GLU A 651 7.85 -36.99 -40.52
C GLU A 651 6.91 -36.83 -39.32
N VAL A 652 5.80 -36.11 -39.52
CA VAL A 652 4.67 -36.09 -38.58
C VAL A 652 3.48 -36.72 -39.31
N ARG A 653 3.01 -37.88 -38.85
CA ARG A 653 1.76 -38.49 -39.30
C ARG A 653 0.58 -37.87 -38.53
N PRO A 654 -0.38 -37.21 -39.19
CA PRO A 654 -1.60 -36.74 -38.54
C PRO A 654 -2.63 -37.86 -38.43
N HIS A 655 -3.13 -38.10 -37.20
CA HIS A 655 -4.31 -38.92 -36.95
C HIS A 655 -5.57 -38.08 -37.20
N LEU A 656 -6.40 -38.53 -38.15
CA LEU A 656 -7.68 -37.93 -38.52
C LEU A 656 -8.80 -38.58 -37.70
N VAL A 657 -9.66 -37.76 -37.07
CA VAL A 657 -11.02 -38.18 -36.70
C VAL A 657 -11.98 -37.05 -37.08
N SER A 658 -12.88 -37.39 -38.01
CA SER A 658 -13.95 -36.59 -38.58
C SER A 658 -15.20 -36.55 -37.70
N ARG A 659 -15.96 -35.45 -37.72
CA ARG A 659 -17.45 -35.43 -37.83
C ARG A 659 -17.94 -33.98 -38.04
N ILE A 660 -18.28 -33.64 -39.28
CA ILE A 660 -19.64 -33.38 -39.82
C ILE A 660 -20.30 -32.14 -39.18
N VAL A 661 -20.38 -31.07 -39.98
CA VAL A 661 -21.19 -29.87 -39.76
C VAL A 661 -22.28 -29.90 -40.83
N GLU A 662 -23.55 -29.97 -40.41
CA GLU A 662 -24.70 -29.70 -41.26
C GLU A 662 -25.18 -28.27 -41.02
N THR A 663 -25.30 -27.53 -42.12
CA THR A 663 -25.83 -26.17 -42.21
C THR A 663 -27.30 -26.22 -42.62
N LEU A 664 -28.11 -25.24 -42.19
CA LEU A 664 -29.29 -24.70 -42.89
C LEU A 664 -29.81 -23.41 -42.19
N ALA A 665 -30.58 -22.62 -42.94
CA ALA A 665 -30.52 -21.15 -43.05
C ALA A 665 -31.67 -20.32 -42.39
N ILE A 666 -31.34 -19.05 -42.00
CA ILE A 666 -31.97 -17.70 -42.25
C ILE A 666 -33.53 -17.58 -42.13
N PRO A 667 -34.19 -16.55 -41.49
CA PRO A 667 -34.01 -15.10 -41.78
C PRO A 667 -34.23 -14.02 -40.68
N GLU A 668 -33.87 -12.79 -41.06
CA GLU A 668 -34.12 -11.48 -40.40
C GLU A 668 -35.62 -11.06 -40.36
N LYS A 669 -36.01 -10.25 -39.36
CA LYS A 669 -36.51 -8.85 -39.53
C LYS A 669 -37.04 -8.19 -38.23
N VAL A 670 -36.59 -6.94 -38.03
CA VAL A 670 -37.32 -5.69 -37.69
C VAL A 670 -37.88 -5.43 -36.26
N THR A 671 -37.62 -4.18 -35.87
CA THR A 671 -37.96 -3.31 -34.73
C THR A 671 -39.38 -3.37 -34.11
N THR A 672 -39.52 -3.15 -32.78
CA THR A 672 -40.00 -1.90 -32.12
C THR A 672 -40.19 -2.09 -30.59
N GLU A 673 -40.49 -0.96 -29.93
CA GLU A 673 -40.41 -0.53 -28.53
C GLU A 673 -41.31 -1.21 -27.46
N SER A 674 -40.96 -0.90 -26.20
CA SER A 674 -41.84 -0.58 -25.04
C SER A 674 -42.25 -1.67 -24.01
N SER A 675 -41.79 -1.40 -22.78
CA SER A 675 -42.47 -1.41 -21.47
C SER A 675 -43.13 -2.65 -20.83
N THR A 676 -42.95 -2.67 -19.50
CA THR A 676 -43.78 -3.22 -18.42
C THR A 676 -43.79 -4.73 -18.11
N SER A 677 -43.34 -5.03 -16.88
CA SER A 677 -43.62 -6.17 -15.99
C SER A 677 -45.14 -6.49 -15.87
N PRO A 678 -45.62 -7.59 -15.22
CA PRO A 678 -44.95 -8.42 -14.19
C PRO A 678 -45.34 -9.94 -14.10
N ILE A 679 -44.68 -10.65 -13.16
CA ILE A 679 -45.09 -11.89 -12.43
C ILE A 679 -45.35 -13.20 -13.23
N ARG A 680 -44.59 -14.28 -12.92
CA ARG A 680 -45.11 -15.49 -12.20
C ARG A 680 -44.03 -16.55 -11.96
N GLU A 681 -43.95 -17.02 -10.73
CA GLU A 681 -43.22 -18.21 -10.28
C GLU A 681 -43.80 -19.49 -10.89
N LYS A 682 -42.94 -20.48 -11.17
CA LYS A 682 -43.30 -21.90 -11.14
C LYS A 682 -42.23 -22.69 -10.40
N PHE A 683 -42.67 -23.26 -9.28
CA PHE A 683 -42.09 -24.38 -8.58
C PHE A 683 -42.20 -25.64 -9.44
N GLU A 684 -41.16 -26.47 -9.45
CA GLU A 684 -41.30 -27.90 -9.71
C GLU A 684 -40.80 -28.68 -8.49
N GLN A 685 -41.78 -29.29 -7.83
CA GLN A 685 -41.62 -30.43 -6.92
C GLN A 685 -41.45 -31.69 -7.76
N ASN A 686 -40.53 -32.57 -7.37
CA ASN A 686 -40.60 -34.02 -7.60
C ASN A 686 -39.81 -34.65 -6.44
N ALA A 687 -40.48 -35.13 -5.40
CA ALA A 687 -41.13 -36.45 -5.28
C ALA A 687 -40.12 -37.52 -4.83
N ILE A 688 -40.36 -37.98 -3.60
CA ILE A 688 -39.62 -38.99 -2.84
C ILE A 688 -40.08 -40.38 -3.32
N SER A 689 -39.15 -41.32 -3.44
CA SER A 689 -39.46 -42.74 -3.54
C SER A 689 -38.44 -43.54 -2.72
N GLU A 690 -38.86 -43.93 -1.52
CA GLU A 690 -38.36 -45.11 -0.79
C GLU A 690 -38.82 -46.37 -1.55
N SER A 691 -38.23 -47.56 -1.55
CA SER A 691 -37.04 -48.19 -0.99
C SER A 691 -37.01 -49.60 -1.61
N HIS A 692 -35.85 -50.22 -1.83
CA HIS A 692 -35.63 -51.61 -1.44
C HIS A 692 -34.13 -51.92 -1.47
N ALA A 693 -33.69 -52.54 -0.37
CA ALA A 693 -32.30 -52.86 -0.07
C ALA A 693 -31.90 -54.17 -0.73
N GLU A 694 -30.72 -54.21 -1.32
CA GLU A 694 -29.91 -55.42 -1.41
C GLU A 694 -28.45 -55.07 -1.08
N SER A 695 -27.93 -55.80 -0.10
CA SER A 695 -26.62 -55.65 0.49
C SER A 695 -25.58 -56.50 -0.24
N GLN A 696 -24.46 -55.92 -0.70
CA GLN A 696 -23.16 -56.60 -0.72
C GLN A 696 -21.99 -55.62 -0.52
N PRO A 697 -20.85 -56.09 0.04
CA PRO A 697 -19.85 -55.24 0.68
C PRO A 697 -18.58 -55.10 -0.15
N THR A 698 -18.21 -53.88 -0.55
CA THR A 698 -16.88 -53.64 -1.14
C THR A 698 -16.36 -52.24 -0.88
N GLY A 699 -15.19 -52.17 -0.23
CA GLY A 699 -14.14 -51.19 -0.54
C GLY A 699 -14.32 -49.76 -0.03
N TYR A 700 -13.76 -49.48 1.15
CA TYR A 700 -13.22 -48.15 1.46
C TYR A 700 -12.23 -47.74 0.33
N PHE A 701 -12.29 -46.49 -0.14
CA PHE A 701 -11.40 -45.80 -1.12
C PHE A 701 -12.01 -45.34 -2.48
N THR A 702 -13.18 -44.67 -2.51
CA THR A 702 -13.61 -43.89 -3.70
C THR A 702 -14.35 -42.58 -3.38
N ARG A 703 -14.09 -41.93 -2.24
CA ARG A 703 -14.76 -40.66 -1.85
C ARG A 703 -14.00 -39.32 -2.00
N PRO A 704 -12.71 -39.19 -2.38
CA PRO A 704 -12.03 -37.89 -2.31
C PRO A 704 -12.37 -36.89 -3.43
N VAL A 705 -12.89 -37.33 -4.59
CA VAL A 705 -13.07 -36.46 -5.77
C VAL A 705 -14.31 -35.56 -5.65
N ASN A 706 -15.40 -36.05 -5.06
CA ASN A 706 -16.64 -35.28 -4.92
C ASN A 706 -16.51 -34.10 -3.94
N TYR A 707 -15.74 -34.27 -2.85
CA TYR A 707 -15.52 -33.18 -1.89
C TYR A 707 -14.75 -32.00 -2.49
N LEU A 708 -13.81 -32.27 -3.40
CA LEU A 708 -13.06 -31.22 -4.09
C LEU A 708 -13.97 -30.47 -5.08
N ALA A 709 -14.81 -31.19 -5.82
CA ALA A 709 -15.80 -30.58 -6.69
C ALA A 709 -16.77 -29.68 -5.89
N ASP A 710 -17.24 -30.12 -4.72
CA ASP A 710 -18.13 -29.33 -3.86
C ASP A 710 -17.45 -28.09 -3.28
N ILE A 711 -16.17 -28.18 -2.90
CA ILE A 711 -15.38 -27.02 -2.44
C ILE A 711 -15.15 -26.05 -3.61
N ILE A 712 -14.81 -26.54 -4.80
CA ILE A 712 -14.61 -25.72 -6.00
C ILE A 712 -15.90 -25.03 -6.41
N ASN A 713 -17.04 -25.73 -6.35
CA ASN A 713 -18.36 -25.19 -6.66
C ASN A 713 -18.87 -24.21 -5.57
N ALA A 714 -18.41 -24.35 -4.33
CA ALA A 714 -18.71 -23.42 -3.24
C ALA A 714 -17.96 -22.09 -3.35
N VAL A 715 -16.81 -22.09 -4.02
CA VAL A 715 -15.96 -20.92 -4.23
C VAL A 715 -16.45 -20.11 -5.44
N THR A 716 -16.65 -18.80 -5.27
CA THR A 716 -17.01 -17.93 -6.40
C THR A 716 -15.86 -17.85 -7.42
N PRO A 717 -16.12 -17.79 -8.74
CA PRO A 717 -15.08 -17.74 -9.77
C PRO A 717 -13.93 -16.74 -9.52
N PRO A 718 -14.15 -15.50 -9.05
CA PRO A 718 -13.05 -14.57 -8.75
C PRO A 718 -12.17 -15.01 -7.58
N ILE A 719 -12.71 -15.73 -6.59
CA ILE A 719 -11.93 -16.26 -5.46
C ILE A 719 -11.17 -17.51 -5.90
N PHE A 720 -11.77 -18.34 -6.76
CA PHE A 720 -11.10 -19.51 -7.35
C PHE A 720 -9.87 -19.11 -8.17
N LEU A 721 -9.96 -18.04 -8.97
CA LEU A 721 -8.83 -17.48 -9.71
C LEU A 721 -7.72 -16.93 -8.79
N ARG A 722 -8.08 -16.30 -7.66
CA ARG A 722 -7.11 -15.85 -6.65
C ARG A 722 -6.43 -17.01 -5.91
N LEU A 723 -7.18 -18.06 -5.59
CA LEU A 723 -6.63 -19.28 -5.02
C LEU A 723 -5.68 -19.95 -6.01
N LEU A 724 -6.02 -20.02 -7.30
CA LEU A 724 -5.12 -20.52 -8.35
C LEU A 724 -3.85 -19.68 -8.48
N SER A 725 -3.92 -18.35 -8.36
CA SER A 725 -2.72 -17.50 -8.36
C SER A 725 -1.85 -17.72 -7.12
N LEU A 726 -2.45 -17.92 -5.95
CA LEU A 726 -1.73 -18.29 -4.72
C LEU A 726 -1.10 -19.68 -4.84
N PHE A 727 -1.80 -20.66 -5.42
CA PHE A 727 -1.26 -21.99 -5.67
C PHE A 727 -0.12 -21.98 -6.69
N ARG A 728 -0.19 -21.15 -7.73
CA ARG A 728 0.94 -20.93 -8.66
C ARG A 728 2.13 -20.29 -7.94
N PHE A 729 1.88 -19.32 -7.07
CA PHE A 729 2.92 -18.67 -6.26
C PHE A 729 3.56 -19.63 -5.26
N TRP A 730 2.77 -20.48 -4.61
CA TRP A 730 3.25 -21.46 -3.63
C TRP A 730 3.98 -22.63 -4.30
N ALA A 731 3.54 -23.10 -5.47
CA ALA A 731 4.25 -24.09 -6.27
C ALA A 731 5.62 -23.57 -6.76
N LEU A 732 5.75 -22.28 -7.05
CA LEU A 732 7.03 -21.64 -7.36
C LEU A 732 7.97 -21.57 -6.14
N PHE A 733 7.43 -21.48 -4.92
CA PHE A 733 8.21 -21.50 -3.68
C PHE A 733 8.61 -22.91 -3.24
N ALA A 734 7.73 -23.90 -3.35
CA ALA A 734 8.03 -25.30 -3.02
C ALA A 734 9.11 -25.91 -3.94
N ASN A 735 9.10 -25.54 -5.23
CA ASN A 735 10.16 -25.92 -6.18
C ASN A 735 11.52 -25.23 -5.91
N ARG A 736 11.56 -24.18 -5.09
CA ARG A 736 12.81 -23.54 -4.65
C ARG A 736 13.42 -24.24 -3.45
N THR A 737 12.62 -24.78 -2.54
CA THR A 737 13.10 -25.52 -1.36
C THR A 737 13.62 -26.92 -1.70
N GLU A 738 13.01 -27.62 -2.67
CA GLU A 738 13.56 -28.91 -3.15
C GLU A 738 14.88 -28.75 -3.92
N ARG A 739 15.12 -27.60 -4.56
CA ARG A 739 16.40 -27.31 -5.24
C ARG A 739 17.54 -26.96 -4.30
N THR A 740 17.27 -26.63 -3.04
CA THR A 740 18.30 -26.38 -2.03
C THR A 740 18.72 -27.64 -1.26
N GLU A 741 17.92 -28.70 -1.27
CA GLU A 741 18.30 -29.99 -0.64
C GLU A 741 19.04 -30.93 -1.62
N LEU A 742 18.92 -30.74 -2.93
CA LEU A 742 19.61 -31.54 -3.95
C LEU A 742 21.02 -31.04 -4.32
N THR A 743 21.52 -29.98 -3.66
CA THR A 743 22.91 -29.50 -3.81
C THR A 743 23.77 -29.72 -2.55
N ALA A 744 23.24 -30.45 -1.57
CA ALA A 744 23.97 -30.87 -0.37
C ALA A 744 23.86 -32.40 -0.19
N SER A 745 24.34 -33.15 -1.18
CA SER A 745 24.67 -34.58 -1.07
C SER A 745 25.93 -34.89 -1.86
#